data_AF-A0A836UCN6-F1
#
_entry.id   AF-A0A836UCN6-F1
#
_cell.length_a   1.000
_cell.length_b   1.000
_cell.length_c   1.000
_cell.angle_alpha   90.00
_cell.angle_beta   90.00
_cell.angle_gamma   90.00
#
_symmetry.space_group_name_H-M   'P 1'
#
loop_
_entity.id
_entity.type
_entity.pdbx_description
1 polymer ?
#
loop_
_entity_poly.entity_id
_entity_poly.type
_entity_poly.pdbx_seq_one_letter_code
_entity_poly.pdbx_strand_id
1 'polypeptide(L)'
;GTIQVFDPTAVELTMRLFLDIRDVVRDFRPETGLLGLAFHPDYKNNGRFFVHYSGESFRSFIAEFRVSADPDSAVRLSERVILQVRQPSDMHNGGQLEFGPDGYLYIGFGDGGSPDDRFANGQDRTTLLATILRLDIDGGEPYSIPPDNPFVDDEHGWREEIWAWGLRNPWRFSFDPHTEELWVGDVGEGEREEVNIVEGGHNYGWPRMEGSLCRDEAGCDDMQLTLPVFEYDHSEGAAINGGYVYRGRRLAALHGAYLFGDFGSRKVWSLRRQQDGAVQVDLLALAPAQITSFGRDALGEIYVLTIDGEVLQLTPSPPTQPPAARLSETGIFVDLATQEPAAGVLPYEVNVPLWSDGARKRRYLSLPTQGKIGYREEAAWSLPPGTRLIKNFYLPDTDRIVETRILIRREEEGWEGSSYRWNEEGTEALLLDGALHQTYTVDAPTGITQHTHYFPAREECGQCHTRAAGFVLGVRTGQLNRGGQIQAWMDAGLFIGGTPHDGALAHLPSPNDVDAPVSRRARAYLDVNCAHCHQPTHFTRAGLDLRYDTDLEHTGLLAPPTLGDLGVISAQLLTPGAPQLSILYRRILDTGSQRMPPLATAVVDTQAVTILAGWIEQLLRTTSVDTEDMASPSFHLDLPFPSPANGQITISFHLSMAGPVRLELFDVVGQRVDVLLAEDRPAGAYRIRW
;
A
#
# COMPACT_ATOMS: atom_id res chain seq x y z
N GLY A 1 -6.94 12.85 15.83
CA GLY A 1 -8.27 12.95 16.47
C GLY A 1 -8.82 14.37 16.45
N THR A 2 -9.11 14.88 15.25
CA THR A 2 -9.75 16.20 15.06
C THR A 2 -10.92 16.05 14.10
N ILE A 3 -12.00 16.80 14.32
CA ILE A 3 -13.13 16.93 13.40
C ILE A 3 -13.09 18.34 12.82
N GLN A 4 -13.30 18.45 11.51
CA GLN A 4 -13.33 19.73 10.81
C GLN A 4 -14.66 19.90 10.06
N VAL A 5 -15.08 21.14 9.89
CA VAL A 5 -16.25 21.53 9.10
C VAL A 5 -15.81 22.37 7.90
N PHE A 6 -16.46 22.16 6.76
CA PHE A 6 -16.22 22.92 5.53
C PHE A 6 -17.54 23.06 4.76
N ASP A 7 -17.63 24.08 3.91
CA ASP A 7 -18.76 24.25 2.99
C ASP A 7 -18.41 23.63 1.63
N PRO A 8 -19.05 22.52 1.22
CA PRO A 8 -18.75 21.86 -0.05
C PRO A 8 -19.16 22.69 -1.28
N THR A 9 -19.93 23.77 -1.09
CA THR A 9 -20.39 24.66 -2.17
C THR A 9 -19.48 25.89 -2.36
N ALA A 10 -18.53 26.10 -1.45
CA ALA A 10 -17.60 27.22 -1.53
C ALA A 10 -16.65 27.08 -2.72
N VAL A 11 -16.35 28.20 -3.39
CA VAL A 11 -15.38 28.25 -4.51
C VAL A 11 -13.97 27.90 -4.02
N GLU A 12 -13.65 28.24 -2.77
CA GLU A 12 -12.42 27.88 -2.10
C GLU A 12 -12.77 27.08 -0.83
N LEU A 13 -12.28 25.84 -0.75
CA LEU A 13 -12.53 24.96 0.38
C LEU A 13 -11.69 25.39 1.59
N THR A 14 -12.31 26.10 2.53
CA THR A 14 -11.72 26.38 3.84
C THR A 14 -12.29 25.44 4.90
N MET A 15 -11.40 24.68 5.56
CA MET A 15 -11.76 23.84 6.70
C MET A 15 -11.59 24.60 8.02
N ARG A 16 -12.53 24.44 8.94
CA ARG A 16 -12.47 24.99 10.31
C ARG A 16 -12.49 23.85 11.32
N LEU A 17 -11.72 24.00 12.39
CA LEU A 17 -11.69 23.03 13.48
C LEU A 17 -13.03 23.03 14.24
N PHE A 18 -13.70 21.89 14.28
CA PHE A 18 -14.95 21.68 15.01
C PHE A 18 -14.69 21.08 16.40
N LEU A 19 -13.87 20.03 16.47
CA LEU A 19 -13.50 19.35 17.72
C LEU A 19 -12.03 18.91 17.67
N ASP A 20 -11.30 19.08 18.77
CA ASP A 20 -9.95 18.54 18.97
C ASP A 20 -9.92 17.70 20.24
N ILE A 21 -9.69 16.39 20.08
CA ILE A 21 -9.60 15.41 21.17
C ILE A 21 -8.26 14.67 21.13
N ARG A 22 -7.21 15.28 20.54
CA ARG A 22 -5.88 14.67 20.46
C ARG A 22 -5.27 14.36 21.83
N ASP A 23 -5.76 14.98 22.90
CA ASP A 23 -5.33 14.73 24.27
C ASP A 23 -5.73 13.32 24.77
N VAL A 24 -6.87 12.79 24.31
CA VAL A 24 -7.39 11.47 24.71
C VAL A 24 -7.27 10.40 23.64
N VAL A 25 -7.16 10.79 22.37
CA VAL A 25 -6.98 9.86 21.25
C VAL A 25 -5.56 9.30 21.23
N ARG A 26 -5.43 8.02 20.91
CA ARG A 26 -4.15 7.33 20.68
C ARG A 26 -4.15 6.71 19.28
N ASP A 27 -3.09 6.97 18.52
CA ASP A 27 -2.88 6.55 17.13
C ASP A 27 -1.66 5.64 17.02
N PHE A 28 -1.70 4.51 17.73
CA PHE A 28 -0.62 3.54 17.81
C PHE A 28 -0.24 2.92 16.45
N ARG A 29 -1.21 2.77 15.53
CA ARG A 29 -1.15 2.00 14.28
C ARG A 29 -2.28 2.40 13.31
N PRO A 30 -2.28 1.94 12.03
CA PRO A 30 -3.20 2.46 11.01
C PRO A 30 -4.71 2.35 11.30
N GLU A 31 -5.14 1.44 12.17
CA GLU A 31 -6.58 1.24 12.50
C GLU A 31 -6.94 1.78 13.90
N THR A 32 -6.09 2.63 14.46
CA THR A 32 -6.35 3.33 15.73
C THR A 32 -6.44 4.83 15.50
N GLY A 33 -7.21 5.53 16.32
CA GLY A 33 -7.34 6.97 16.26
C GLY A 33 -8.77 7.43 16.50
N LEU A 34 -9.21 8.46 15.77
CA LEU A 34 -10.62 8.84 15.68
C LEU A 34 -11.21 8.13 14.46
N LEU A 35 -12.22 7.28 14.69
CA LEU A 35 -12.68 6.29 13.71
C LEU A 35 -14.11 6.60 13.20
N GLY A 36 -15.00 6.95 14.12
CA GLY A 36 -16.43 7.15 13.85
C GLY A 36 -16.97 8.50 14.29
N LEU A 37 -18.01 8.96 13.59
CA LEU A 37 -18.78 10.15 13.91
C LEU A 37 -20.24 9.92 13.52
N ALA A 38 -21.17 10.13 14.45
CA ALA A 38 -22.60 10.13 14.18
C ALA A 38 -23.28 11.32 14.88
N PHE A 39 -24.18 12.00 14.17
CA PHE A 39 -25.03 13.03 14.77
C PHE A 39 -26.30 12.39 15.29
N HIS A 40 -26.76 12.80 16.48
CA HIS A 40 -28.06 12.36 16.98
C HIS A 40 -29.18 12.70 15.97
N PRO A 41 -30.23 11.88 15.80
CA PRO A 41 -31.32 12.20 14.87
C PRO A 41 -31.99 13.56 15.16
N ASP A 42 -32.05 13.93 16.44
CA ASP A 42 -32.51 15.23 16.95
C ASP A 42 -31.39 16.29 17.15
N TYR A 43 -30.24 16.16 16.47
CA TYR A 43 -29.06 17.03 16.65
C TYR A 43 -29.39 18.52 16.55
N LYS A 44 -30.31 18.90 15.65
CA LYS A 44 -30.74 20.29 15.48
C LYS A 44 -31.29 20.91 16.77
N ASN A 45 -31.92 20.11 17.63
CA ASN A 45 -32.56 20.58 18.85
C ASN A 45 -31.73 20.28 20.11
N ASN A 46 -31.02 19.15 20.16
CA ASN A 46 -30.28 18.72 21.35
C ASN A 46 -28.76 18.94 21.27
N GLY A 47 -28.23 19.15 20.07
CA GLY A 47 -26.81 19.39 19.83
C GLY A 47 -25.88 18.19 20.09
N ARG A 48 -26.41 16.98 20.28
CA ARG A 48 -25.65 15.77 20.66
C ARG A 48 -25.05 15.07 19.45
N PHE A 49 -23.78 14.71 19.52
CA PHE A 49 -23.11 13.88 18.53
C PHE A 49 -22.15 12.91 19.22
N PHE A 50 -21.79 11.84 18.52
CA PHE A 50 -21.08 10.70 19.07
C PHE A 50 -19.84 10.41 18.26
N VAL A 51 -18.77 10.00 18.93
CA VAL A 51 -17.50 9.65 18.32
C VAL A 51 -17.03 8.29 18.80
N HIS A 52 -16.39 7.53 17.92
CA HIS A 52 -15.66 6.32 18.25
C HIS A 52 -14.17 6.62 18.14
N TYR A 53 -13.42 6.47 19.22
CA TYR A 53 -11.96 6.62 19.19
C TYR A 53 -11.21 5.57 20.00
N SER A 54 -9.94 5.35 19.62
CA SER A 54 -8.98 4.55 20.38
C SER A 54 -8.34 5.42 21.47
N GLY A 55 -8.42 4.98 22.72
CA GLY A 55 -7.85 5.65 23.88
C GLY A 55 -6.79 4.81 24.59
N GLU A 56 -6.53 5.16 25.85
CA GLU A 56 -5.51 4.48 26.65
C GLU A 56 -5.83 3.01 26.94
N SER A 57 -4.79 2.23 27.21
CA SER A 57 -4.89 0.81 27.58
C SER A 57 -5.60 -0.07 26.54
N PHE A 58 -5.42 0.22 25.24
CA PHE A 58 -6.05 -0.50 24.13
C PHE A 58 -7.57 -0.62 24.30
N ARG A 59 -8.24 0.53 24.44
CA ARG A 59 -9.69 0.59 24.54
C ARG A 59 -10.29 1.42 23.43
N SER A 60 -11.38 0.92 22.86
CA SER A 60 -12.30 1.72 22.06
C SER A 60 -13.27 2.44 22.98
N PHE A 61 -13.49 3.71 22.72
CA PHE A 61 -14.42 4.58 23.45
C PHE A 61 -15.48 5.08 22.49
N ILE A 62 -16.74 4.89 22.87
CA ILE A 62 -17.88 5.57 22.28
C ILE A 62 -18.25 6.69 23.22
N ALA A 63 -18.15 7.93 22.76
CA ALA A 63 -18.36 9.11 23.59
C ALA A 63 -19.34 10.09 22.94
N GLU A 64 -20.21 10.65 23.76
CA GLU A 64 -21.08 11.77 23.41
C GLU A 64 -20.35 13.10 23.64
N PHE A 65 -20.59 14.05 22.74
CA PHE A 65 -20.24 15.45 22.86
C PHE A 65 -21.43 16.32 22.49
N ARG A 66 -21.34 17.61 22.84
CA ARG A 66 -22.33 18.63 22.49
C ARG A 66 -21.71 19.74 21.63
N VAL A 67 -22.47 20.20 20.65
CA VAL A 67 -22.18 21.43 19.92
C VAL A 67 -22.21 22.64 20.87
N SER A 68 -21.39 23.63 20.59
CA SER A 68 -21.39 24.90 21.31
C SER A 68 -22.53 25.81 20.83
N ALA A 69 -22.58 27.05 21.32
CA ALA A 69 -23.47 28.06 20.77
C ALA A 69 -23.08 28.45 19.33
N ASP A 70 -21.82 28.26 18.95
CA ASP A 70 -21.36 28.30 17.57
C ASP A 70 -21.62 26.92 16.92
N PRO A 71 -22.47 26.84 15.88
CA PRO A 71 -22.79 25.57 15.21
C PRO A 71 -21.56 24.93 14.53
N ASP A 72 -20.48 25.69 14.32
CA ASP A 72 -19.24 25.21 13.72
C ASP A 72 -18.17 24.85 14.78
N SER A 73 -18.54 24.75 16.05
CA SER A 73 -17.63 24.37 17.14
C SER A 73 -18.31 23.49 18.20
N ALA A 74 -17.58 22.51 18.73
CA ALA A 74 -18.02 21.63 19.80
C ALA A 74 -17.46 22.03 21.18
N VAL A 75 -18.21 21.71 22.24
CA VAL A 75 -17.77 21.88 23.62
C VAL A 75 -16.90 20.68 24.02
N ARG A 76 -15.57 20.80 23.93
CA ARG A 76 -14.64 19.71 24.29
C ARG A 76 -14.90 19.11 25.68
N LEU A 77 -15.24 19.92 26.68
CA LEU A 77 -15.50 19.47 28.06
C LEU A 77 -16.88 18.82 28.26
N SER A 78 -17.72 18.72 27.22
CA SER A 78 -19.02 18.04 27.28
C SER A 78 -18.92 16.52 27.09
N GLU A 79 -17.70 15.99 26.95
CA GLU A 79 -17.43 14.57 26.76
C GLU A 79 -18.12 13.72 27.83
N ARG A 80 -18.94 12.77 27.37
CA ARG A 80 -19.54 11.72 28.19
C ARG A 80 -19.29 10.37 27.54
N VAL A 81 -18.50 9.53 28.18
CA VAL A 81 -18.25 8.15 27.71
C VAL A 81 -19.52 7.33 27.86
N ILE A 82 -20.00 6.75 26.76
CA ILE A 82 -21.20 5.90 26.68
C ILE A 82 -20.82 4.43 26.85
N LEU A 83 -19.79 4.00 26.10
CA LEU A 83 -19.33 2.61 26.11
C LEU A 83 -17.81 2.57 25.97
N GLN A 84 -17.18 1.63 26.67
CA GLN A 84 -15.76 1.33 26.53
C GLN A 84 -15.54 -0.17 26.34
N VAL A 85 -14.84 -0.53 25.26
CA VAL A 85 -14.56 -1.93 24.92
C VAL A 85 -13.05 -2.13 24.90
N ARG A 86 -12.56 -3.16 25.58
CA ARG A 86 -11.14 -3.53 25.52
C ARG A 86 -10.86 -4.18 24.18
N GLN A 87 -9.85 -3.69 23.49
CA GLN A 87 -9.35 -4.26 22.24
C GLN A 87 -8.18 -5.22 22.54
N PRO A 88 -8.20 -6.44 22.00
CA PRO A 88 -7.09 -7.39 22.12
C PRO A 88 -5.80 -6.93 21.44
N SER A 89 -5.90 -6.14 20.37
CA SER A 89 -4.77 -5.60 19.60
C SER A 89 -5.00 -4.15 19.13
N ASP A 90 -4.11 -3.65 18.27
CA ASP A 90 -4.21 -2.33 17.64
C ASP A 90 -4.83 -2.37 16.23
N MET A 91 -5.44 -3.50 15.84
CA MET A 91 -6.12 -3.69 14.56
C MET A 91 -7.48 -4.38 14.73
N HIS A 92 -8.31 -4.30 13.71
CA HIS A 92 -9.71 -4.75 13.65
C HIS A 92 -10.58 -4.15 14.76
N ASN A 93 -10.44 -2.85 14.97
CA ASN A 93 -11.20 -2.13 16.00
C ASN A 93 -12.61 -1.74 15.54
N GLY A 94 -12.97 -2.02 14.28
CA GLY A 94 -14.15 -1.44 13.63
C GLY A 94 -14.04 0.08 13.58
N GLY A 95 -15.12 0.79 13.89
CA GLY A 95 -15.07 2.25 13.96
C GLY A 95 -16.34 2.98 13.56
N GLN A 96 -17.20 2.36 12.75
CA GLN A 96 -18.39 3.01 12.24
C GLN A 96 -19.46 3.17 13.34
N LEU A 97 -20.06 4.36 13.32
CA LEU A 97 -21.24 4.73 14.10
C LEU A 97 -22.31 5.24 13.14
N GLU A 98 -23.53 4.76 13.28
CA GLU A 98 -24.68 5.34 12.56
C GLU A 98 -25.95 5.17 13.38
N PHE A 99 -26.85 6.16 13.29
CA PHE A 99 -28.19 5.99 13.84
C PHE A 99 -29.06 5.29 12.80
N GLY A 100 -29.75 4.23 13.24
CA GLY A 100 -30.71 3.52 12.41
C GLY A 100 -31.98 4.34 12.16
N PRO A 101 -32.81 3.91 11.20
CA PRO A 101 -34.13 4.52 10.95
C PRO A 101 -35.07 4.40 12.16
N ASP A 102 -34.79 3.45 13.06
CA ASP A 102 -35.47 3.25 14.34
C ASP A 102 -35.05 4.23 15.45
N GLY A 103 -34.02 5.05 15.21
CA GLY A 103 -33.52 6.05 16.16
C GLY A 103 -32.48 5.53 17.15
N TYR A 104 -32.06 4.27 17.06
CA TYR A 104 -31.02 3.70 17.92
C TYR A 104 -29.61 3.86 17.33
N LEU A 105 -28.60 3.86 18.20
CA LEU A 105 -27.19 3.95 17.78
C LEU A 105 -26.64 2.56 17.48
N TYR A 106 -26.16 2.38 16.25
CA TYR A 106 -25.46 1.19 15.81
C TYR A 106 -23.94 1.39 15.89
N ILE A 107 -23.22 0.38 16.34
CA ILE A 107 -21.76 0.43 16.59
C ILE A 107 -21.12 -0.84 16.03
N GLY A 108 -20.08 -0.70 15.21
CA GLY A 108 -19.35 -1.84 14.65
C GLY A 108 -18.03 -2.10 15.37
N PHE A 109 -17.80 -3.35 15.76
CA PHE A 109 -16.53 -3.84 16.30
C PHE A 109 -16.03 -5.05 15.52
N GLY A 110 -14.76 -5.04 15.13
CA GLY A 110 -14.10 -6.23 14.61
C GLY A 110 -13.73 -7.22 15.71
N ASP A 111 -13.13 -8.33 15.31
CA ASP A 111 -12.74 -9.45 16.17
C ASP A 111 -11.55 -9.13 17.10
N GLY A 112 -10.95 -7.94 16.97
CA GLY A 112 -9.84 -7.51 17.80
C GLY A 112 -8.45 -7.92 17.31
N GLY A 113 -8.33 -8.46 16.10
CA GLY A 113 -7.07 -8.50 15.34
C GLY A 113 -6.14 -9.65 15.67
N SER A 114 -6.19 -10.73 14.89
CA SER A 114 -5.18 -11.80 14.86
C SER A 114 -5.43 -12.69 13.64
N PRO A 115 -4.40 -13.36 13.09
CA PRO A 115 -4.62 -14.49 12.20
C PRO A 115 -5.55 -15.55 12.83
N ASP A 116 -6.43 -16.12 12.01
CA ASP A 116 -7.33 -17.23 12.31
C ASP A 116 -8.25 -17.00 13.53
N ASP A 117 -8.59 -15.74 13.83
CA ASP A 117 -9.35 -15.35 15.04
C ASP A 117 -8.81 -16.04 16.30
N ARG A 118 -7.51 -15.93 16.55
CA ARG A 118 -6.85 -16.54 17.73
C ARG A 118 -7.48 -16.13 19.06
N PHE A 119 -8.17 -15.00 19.11
CA PHE A 119 -8.90 -14.53 20.29
C PHE A 119 -10.30 -15.15 20.44
N ALA A 120 -10.76 -15.90 19.43
CA ALA A 120 -12.00 -16.64 19.37
C ALA A 120 -13.25 -15.76 19.59
N ASN A 121 -13.22 -14.54 19.08
CA ASN A 121 -14.31 -13.58 19.28
C ASN A 121 -15.43 -13.75 18.25
N GLY A 122 -15.15 -14.27 17.04
CA GLY A 122 -16.09 -14.31 15.92
C GLY A 122 -17.43 -14.97 16.24
N GLN A 123 -17.39 -16.05 17.03
CA GLN A 123 -18.58 -16.83 17.40
C GLN A 123 -18.94 -16.74 18.90
N ASP A 124 -18.19 -15.96 19.67
CA ASP A 124 -18.44 -15.78 21.11
C ASP A 124 -19.36 -14.59 21.34
N ARG A 125 -20.62 -14.87 21.71
CA ARG A 125 -21.62 -13.83 22.01
C ARG A 125 -21.52 -13.27 23.43
N THR A 126 -20.56 -13.71 24.24
CA THR A 126 -20.30 -13.14 25.56
C THR A 126 -19.38 -11.90 25.51
N THR A 127 -18.80 -11.63 24.34
CA THR A 127 -18.00 -10.44 24.02
C THR A 127 -18.77 -9.47 23.11
N LEU A 128 -18.30 -8.22 23.02
CA LEU A 128 -18.84 -7.18 22.12
C LEU A 128 -18.03 -7.06 20.82
N LEU A 129 -17.05 -7.94 20.61
CA LEU A 129 -16.19 -7.95 19.42
C LEU A 129 -16.82 -8.80 18.32
N ALA A 130 -16.39 -8.60 17.07
CA ALA A 130 -16.93 -9.29 15.90
C ALA A 130 -18.44 -9.11 15.69
N THR A 131 -18.96 -7.92 16.03
CA THR A 131 -20.41 -7.65 16.11
C THR A 131 -20.79 -6.30 15.53
N ILE A 132 -22.08 -6.17 15.19
CA ILE A 132 -22.80 -4.90 15.19
C ILE A 132 -23.63 -4.85 16.48
N LEU A 133 -23.48 -3.78 17.25
CA LEU A 133 -24.29 -3.48 18.42
C LEU A 133 -25.44 -2.54 18.06
N ARG A 134 -26.51 -2.54 18.87
CA ARG A 134 -27.65 -1.60 18.77
C ARG A 134 -28.06 -1.13 20.16
N LEU A 135 -27.92 0.16 20.44
CA LEU A 135 -28.13 0.76 21.76
C LEU A 135 -29.18 1.88 21.73
N ASP A 136 -29.98 1.97 22.79
CA ASP A 136 -30.85 3.10 23.05
C ASP A 136 -30.14 4.15 23.91
N ILE A 137 -29.76 5.26 23.27
CA ILE A 137 -28.97 6.34 23.86
C ILE A 137 -29.85 7.39 24.57
N ASP A 138 -31.17 7.25 24.49
CA ASP A 138 -32.17 8.13 25.10
C ASP A 138 -32.92 7.47 26.27
N GLY A 139 -32.95 6.13 26.33
CA GLY A 139 -33.74 5.38 27.32
C GLY A 139 -33.04 5.10 28.66
N GLY A 140 -31.78 5.49 28.87
CA GLY A 140 -31.06 5.23 30.12
C GLY A 140 -29.75 6.01 30.28
N GLU A 141 -29.10 5.84 31.44
CA GLU A 141 -27.80 6.43 31.75
C GLU A 141 -26.78 5.30 32.07
N PRO A 142 -25.73 5.08 31.26
CA PRO A 142 -25.35 5.85 30.06
C PRO A 142 -26.16 5.49 28.79
N TYR A 143 -26.87 4.36 28.77
CA TYR A 143 -27.76 3.90 27.70
C TYR A 143 -28.71 2.82 28.25
N SER A 144 -29.69 2.39 27.45
CA SER A 144 -30.53 1.20 27.66
C SER A 144 -30.43 0.24 26.47
N ILE A 145 -30.92 -0.99 26.67
CA ILE A 145 -31.02 -1.99 25.61
C ILE A 145 -32.40 -1.88 24.94
N PRO A 146 -32.47 -1.76 23.60
CA PRO A 146 -33.74 -1.87 22.89
C PRO A 146 -34.45 -3.19 23.21
N PRO A 147 -35.75 -3.19 23.54
CA PRO A 147 -36.45 -4.38 24.00
C PRO A 147 -36.61 -5.48 22.93
N ASP A 148 -36.41 -5.11 21.66
CA ASP A 148 -36.44 -5.99 20.50
C ASP A 148 -35.03 -6.42 20.05
N ASN A 149 -33.99 -6.18 20.84
CA ASN A 149 -32.67 -6.75 20.56
C ASN A 149 -32.72 -8.30 20.67
N PRO A 150 -31.97 -9.03 19.83
CA PRO A 150 -32.06 -10.49 19.72
C PRO A 150 -31.78 -11.29 20.99
N PHE A 151 -31.03 -10.72 21.93
CA PHE A 151 -30.50 -11.43 23.10
C PHE A 151 -30.92 -10.83 24.45
N VAL A 152 -31.96 -9.99 24.46
CA VAL A 152 -32.54 -9.48 25.71
C VAL A 152 -32.98 -10.65 26.59
N ASP A 153 -32.61 -10.61 27.87
CA ASP A 153 -32.93 -11.64 28.87
C ASP A 153 -32.43 -13.07 28.52
N ASP A 154 -31.42 -13.20 27.65
CA ASP A 154 -30.85 -14.50 27.30
C ASP A 154 -30.16 -15.18 28.51
N GLU A 155 -30.44 -16.47 28.73
CA GLU A 155 -29.92 -17.23 29.87
C GLU A 155 -28.49 -17.75 29.69
N HIS A 156 -27.92 -17.67 28.48
CA HIS A 156 -26.56 -18.15 28.18
C HIS A 156 -25.48 -17.12 28.52
N GLY A 157 -25.86 -15.92 28.95
CA GLY A 157 -24.95 -14.82 29.27
C GLY A 157 -24.44 -14.09 28.02
N TRP A 158 -25.17 -14.18 26.92
CA TRP A 158 -24.88 -13.39 25.72
C TRP A 158 -25.13 -11.91 25.97
N ARG A 159 -24.39 -11.07 25.25
CA ARG A 159 -24.47 -9.62 25.39
C ARG A 159 -25.73 -9.09 24.72
N GLU A 160 -26.61 -8.50 25.51
CA GLU A 160 -27.88 -7.95 25.05
C GLU A 160 -27.70 -6.76 24.09
N GLU A 161 -26.50 -6.15 24.07
CA GLU A 161 -26.13 -5.11 23.11
C GLU A 161 -26.05 -5.60 21.65
N ILE A 162 -25.83 -6.90 21.43
CA ILE A 162 -25.54 -7.46 20.11
C ILE A 162 -26.80 -7.45 19.23
N TRP A 163 -26.68 -6.83 18.06
CA TRP A 163 -27.65 -6.91 16.97
C TRP A 163 -27.30 -8.05 16.00
N ALA A 164 -26.03 -8.18 15.64
CA ALA A 164 -25.51 -9.22 14.73
C ALA A 164 -24.07 -9.61 15.12
N TRP A 165 -23.65 -10.83 14.81
CA TRP A 165 -22.30 -11.35 15.13
C TRP A 165 -21.71 -12.21 14.01
N GLY A 166 -20.47 -12.65 14.16
CA GLY A 166 -19.78 -13.44 13.13
C GLY A 166 -19.23 -12.58 12.00
N LEU A 167 -18.91 -11.32 12.28
CA LEU A 167 -18.23 -10.41 11.36
C LEU A 167 -16.74 -10.33 11.73
N ARG A 168 -15.87 -10.09 10.77
CA ARG A 168 -14.43 -10.03 11.04
C ARG A 168 -13.98 -8.63 11.44
N ASN A 169 -14.22 -7.65 10.58
CA ASN A 169 -13.86 -6.26 10.77
C ASN A 169 -14.81 -5.36 9.96
N PRO A 170 -16.04 -5.13 10.46
CA PRO A 170 -17.04 -4.31 9.77
C PRO A 170 -16.57 -2.85 9.73
N TRP A 171 -15.95 -2.45 8.60
CA TRP A 171 -15.18 -1.21 8.47
C TRP A 171 -16.08 0.02 8.31
N ARG A 172 -16.99 -0.02 7.32
CA ARG A 172 -18.12 0.93 7.21
C ARG A 172 -19.40 0.16 6.99
N PHE A 173 -20.44 0.70 7.59
CA PHE A 173 -21.81 0.34 7.33
C PHE A 173 -22.66 1.59 7.20
N SER A 174 -23.79 1.47 6.50
CA SER A 174 -24.79 2.53 6.47
C SER A 174 -26.19 2.01 6.22
N PHE A 175 -27.16 2.80 6.66
CA PHE A 175 -28.55 2.55 6.33
C PHE A 175 -28.90 3.22 5.00
N ASP A 176 -29.58 2.48 4.14
CA ASP A 176 -30.31 3.09 3.02
C ASP A 176 -31.56 3.79 3.57
N PRO A 177 -31.67 5.12 3.48
CA PRO A 177 -32.82 5.84 4.05
C PRO A 177 -34.14 5.54 3.34
N HIS A 178 -34.13 4.80 2.22
CA HIS A 178 -35.35 4.41 1.53
C HIS A 178 -35.80 2.97 1.81
N THR A 179 -34.86 2.01 1.86
CA THR A 179 -35.18 0.60 2.10
C THR A 179 -35.01 0.17 3.55
N GLU A 180 -34.34 1.00 4.36
CA GLU A 180 -33.98 0.72 5.77
C GLU A 180 -33.00 -0.46 5.93
N GLU A 181 -32.45 -0.99 4.83
CA GLU A 181 -31.45 -2.04 4.85
C GLU A 181 -30.11 -1.51 5.38
N LEU A 182 -29.46 -2.29 6.25
CA LEU A 182 -28.12 -2.03 6.78
C LEU A 182 -27.07 -2.69 5.89
N TRP A 183 -26.37 -1.88 5.09
CA TRP A 183 -25.28 -2.33 4.22
C TRP A 183 -23.96 -2.28 4.99
N VAL A 184 -23.16 -3.35 4.94
CA VAL A 184 -21.89 -3.45 5.68
C VAL A 184 -20.78 -3.93 4.75
N GLY A 185 -19.66 -3.21 4.70
CA GLY A 185 -18.40 -3.75 4.17
C GLY A 185 -17.62 -4.42 5.29
N ASP A 186 -17.37 -5.72 5.17
CA ASP A 186 -16.63 -6.50 6.16
C ASP A 186 -15.28 -6.96 5.59
N VAL A 187 -14.18 -6.55 6.24
CA VAL A 187 -12.83 -6.82 5.76
C VAL A 187 -12.42 -8.23 6.13
N GLY A 188 -12.15 -9.05 5.12
CA GLY A 188 -11.67 -10.42 5.30
C GLY A 188 -10.20 -10.52 5.68
N GLU A 189 -9.71 -11.75 5.82
CA GLU A 189 -8.35 -12.01 6.27
C GLU A 189 -7.36 -12.12 5.12
N GLY A 190 -7.56 -13.10 4.26
CA GLY A 190 -6.58 -13.55 3.29
C GLY A 190 -7.17 -13.92 1.93
N GLU A 191 -8.47 -14.23 1.87
CA GLU A 191 -9.08 -14.87 0.71
C GLU A 191 -10.28 -14.10 0.14
N ARG A 192 -11.15 -13.49 0.96
CA ARG A 192 -12.37 -12.83 0.48
C ARG A 192 -12.64 -11.52 1.18
N GLU A 193 -13.13 -10.54 0.43
CA GLU A 193 -13.71 -9.30 0.94
C GLU A 193 -15.23 -9.32 0.73
N GLU A 194 -16.01 -8.71 1.63
CA GLU A 194 -17.47 -8.93 1.66
C GLU A 194 -18.31 -7.65 1.74
N VAL A 195 -19.44 -7.67 1.03
CA VAL A 195 -20.58 -6.78 1.26
C VAL A 195 -21.74 -7.60 1.82
N ASN A 196 -22.18 -7.24 3.03
CA ASN A 196 -23.27 -7.87 3.76
C ASN A 196 -24.50 -6.95 3.83
N ILE A 197 -25.70 -7.54 3.85
CA ILE A 197 -26.93 -6.88 4.32
C ILE A 197 -27.20 -7.43 5.70
N VAL A 198 -27.05 -6.59 6.73
CA VAL A 198 -27.06 -7.05 8.11
C VAL A 198 -28.44 -6.95 8.75
N GLU A 199 -29.00 -8.11 9.10
CA GLU A 199 -30.25 -8.27 9.85
C GLU A 199 -30.01 -8.67 11.32
N GLY A 200 -30.95 -8.32 12.19
CA GLY A 200 -30.86 -8.58 13.63
C GLY A 200 -31.04 -10.05 13.98
N GLY A 201 -30.13 -10.59 14.79
CA GLY A 201 -30.15 -11.99 15.24
C GLY A 201 -29.44 -12.95 14.28
N HIS A 202 -28.76 -12.44 13.27
CA HIS A 202 -28.07 -13.25 12.27
C HIS A 202 -26.56 -13.39 12.54
N ASN A 203 -26.02 -14.51 12.07
CA ASN A 203 -24.62 -14.87 12.14
C ASN A 203 -23.97 -14.83 10.74
N TYR A 204 -22.89 -14.07 10.59
CA TYR A 204 -22.17 -13.89 9.32
C TYR A 204 -20.96 -14.83 9.16
N GLY A 205 -20.75 -15.73 10.13
CA GLY A 205 -19.94 -16.93 9.95
C GLY A 205 -18.45 -16.82 10.28
N TRP A 206 -17.86 -15.64 10.42
CA TRP A 206 -16.45 -15.50 10.84
C TRP A 206 -16.18 -16.17 12.20
N PRO A 207 -15.09 -16.94 12.39
CA PRO A 207 -14.02 -17.25 11.43
C PRO A 207 -14.22 -18.53 10.61
N ARG A 208 -15.36 -19.20 10.74
CA ARG A 208 -15.63 -20.46 10.02
C ARG A 208 -15.89 -20.20 8.53
N MET A 209 -16.47 -19.05 8.22
CA MET A 209 -16.65 -18.54 6.87
C MET A 209 -15.75 -17.32 6.64
N GLU A 210 -15.21 -17.22 5.44
CA GLU A 210 -14.65 -15.99 4.90
C GLU A 210 -15.25 -15.81 3.50
N GLY A 211 -16.23 -14.94 3.41
CA GLY A 211 -17.19 -14.86 2.32
C GLY A 211 -18.08 -16.09 2.28
N SER A 212 -18.21 -16.67 1.09
CA SER A 212 -18.83 -17.99 0.90
C SER A 212 -17.85 -19.16 1.08
N LEU A 213 -16.56 -18.90 1.36
CA LEU A 213 -15.59 -19.95 1.58
C LEU A 213 -15.72 -20.51 3.00
N CYS A 214 -15.99 -21.81 3.07
CA CYS A 214 -15.89 -22.56 4.29
C CYS A 214 -14.41 -22.84 4.62
N ARG A 215 -13.93 -22.33 5.76
CA ARG A 215 -12.55 -22.52 6.24
C ARG A 215 -12.38 -23.77 7.12
N ASP A 216 -13.48 -24.33 7.61
CA ASP A 216 -13.54 -25.59 8.35
C ASP A 216 -14.70 -26.46 7.83
N GLU A 217 -14.40 -27.34 6.87
CA GLU A 217 -15.40 -28.17 6.15
C GLU A 217 -16.36 -28.95 7.08
N ALA A 218 -15.97 -29.20 8.34
CA ALA A 218 -16.79 -29.95 9.28
C ALA A 218 -17.84 -29.09 10.04
N GLY A 219 -17.87 -27.75 9.86
CA GLY A 219 -18.64 -26.84 10.73
C GLY A 219 -19.29 -25.62 10.07
N CYS A 220 -19.51 -25.66 8.75
CA CYS A 220 -20.20 -24.61 8.01
C CYS A 220 -21.69 -24.93 7.75
N ASP A 221 -22.05 -26.22 7.64
CA ASP A 221 -23.42 -26.68 7.37
C ASP A 221 -24.29 -26.80 8.65
N ASP A 222 -23.68 -26.75 9.83
CA ASP A 222 -24.35 -26.94 11.13
C ASP A 222 -24.87 -25.62 11.73
N MET A 223 -24.60 -24.49 11.08
CA MET A 223 -24.95 -23.16 11.54
C MET A 223 -25.96 -22.50 10.60
N GLN A 224 -26.93 -21.77 11.17
CA GLN A 224 -27.76 -20.86 10.38
C GLN A 224 -26.93 -19.62 10.05
N LEU A 225 -26.15 -19.71 8.96
CA LEU A 225 -25.26 -18.65 8.49
C LEU A 225 -25.95 -17.79 7.43
N THR A 226 -25.67 -16.50 7.47
CA THR A 226 -26.05 -15.55 6.42
C THR A 226 -24.83 -15.23 5.58
N LEU A 227 -24.89 -15.52 4.28
CA LEU A 227 -23.81 -15.26 3.34
C LEU A 227 -23.86 -13.82 2.82
N PRO A 228 -22.71 -13.26 2.39
CA PRO A 228 -22.67 -11.92 1.81
C PRO A 228 -23.49 -11.83 0.52
N VAL A 229 -24.01 -10.63 0.25
CA VAL A 229 -24.72 -10.34 -1.02
C VAL A 229 -23.74 -10.14 -2.18
N PHE A 230 -22.50 -9.82 -1.88
CA PHE A 230 -21.40 -9.74 -2.84
C PHE A 230 -20.07 -9.98 -2.14
N GLU A 231 -19.17 -10.66 -2.84
CA GLU A 231 -17.82 -10.93 -2.37
C GLU A 231 -16.84 -10.89 -3.56
N TYR A 232 -15.57 -10.66 -3.28
CA TYR A 232 -14.49 -10.79 -4.26
C TYR A 232 -13.21 -11.28 -3.58
N ASP A 233 -12.31 -11.86 -4.37
CA ASP A 233 -11.04 -12.39 -3.86
C ASP A 233 -9.91 -11.34 -3.89
N HIS A 234 -8.77 -11.67 -3.28
CA HIS A 234 -7.64 -10.75 -3.17
C HIS A 234 -6.88 -10.51 -4.50
N SER A 235 -7.32 -11.06 -5.62
CA SER A 235 -6.88 -10.62 -6.95
C SER A 235 -7.61 -9.34 -7.40
N GLU A 236 -8.83 -9.10 -6.89
CA GLU A 236 -9.63 -7.93 -7.24
C GLU A 236 -9.42 -6.73 -6.31
N GLY A 237 -9.14 -6.98 -5.02
CA GLY A 237 -8.88 -5.99 -3.98
C GLY A 237 -8.13 -6.56 -2.77
N ALA A 238 -8.12 -5.87 -1.64
CA ALA A 238 -7.34 -6.32 -0.47
C ALA A 238 -7.89 -5.90 0.90
N ALA A 239 -8.83 -4.97 0.95
CA ALA A 239 -9.54 -4.55 2.16
C ALA A 239 -10.73 -3.67 1.76
N ILE A 240 -11.94 -4.24 1.80
CA ILE A 240 -13.15 -3.49 1.47
C ILE A 240 -13.43 -2.40 2.50
N ASN A 241 -13.78 -1.20 2.04
CA ASN A 241 -14.16 -0.13 2.96
C ASN A 241 -15.65 -0.12 3.29
N GLY A 242 -16.52 -0.66 2.43
CA GLY A 242 -17.96 -0.38 2.44
C GLY A 242 -18.27 1.02 1.88
N GLY A 243 -19.50 1.50 2.10
CA GLY A 243 -19.93 2.83 1.64
C GLY A 243 -21.42 3.11 1.85
N TYR A 244 -22.08 3.71 0.85
CA TYR A 244 -23.48 4.16 0.97
C TYR A 244 -24.29 3.89 -0.29
N VAL A 245 -25.60 3.67 -0.12
CA VAL A 245 -26.55 3.74 -1.24
C VAL A 245 -26.68 5.18 -1.73
N TYR A 246 -26.43 5.41 -3.01
CA TYR A 246 -26.47 6.75 -3.60
C TYR A 246 -27.91 7.25 -3.76
N ARG A 247 -28.24 8.32 -3.02
CA ARG A 247 -29.55 9.00 -3.04
C ARG A 247 -29.45 10.46 -3.50
N GLY A 248 -28.28 10.88 -3.97
CA GLY A 248 -28.04 12.19 -4.58
C GLY A 248 -28.70 12.34 -5.94
N ARG A 249 -28.62 13.56 -6.49
CA ARG A 249 -29.28 13.93 -7.76
C ARG A 249 -28.30 14.18 -8.89
N ARG A 250 -27.03 14.44 -8.59
CA ARG A 250 -26.02 14.83 -9.58
C ARG A 250 -25.64 13.69 -10.52
N LEU A 251 -25.56 12.46 -10.01
CA LEU A 251 -25.24 11.24 -10.75
C LEU A 251 -26.50 10.38 -10.90
N ALA A 252 -27.50 10.86 -11.65
CA ALA A 252 -28.81 10.21 -11.77
C ALA A 252 -28.72 8.71 -12.14
N ALA A 253 -27.74 8.32 -12.95
CA ALA A 253 -27.51 6.92 -13.35
C ALA A 253 -27.10 6.00 -12.19
N LEU A 254 -26.61 6.54 -11.07
CA LEU A 254 -26.20 5.78 -9.88
C LEU A 254 -27.28 5.74 -8.79
N HIS A 255 -28.42 6.43 -8.98
CA HIS A 255 -29.46 6.48 -7.96
C HIS A 255 -29.92 5.07 -7.55
N GLY A 256 -29.88 4.78 -6.25
CA GLY A 256 -30.19 3.48 -5.66
C GLY A 256 -29.13 2.40 -5.79
N ALA A 257 -27.94 2.70 -6.31
CA ALA A 257 -26.81 1.77 -6.27
C ALA A 257 -26.02 1.95 -4.96
N TYR A 258 -25.55 0.85 -4.38
CA TYR A 258 -24.60 0.87 -3.28
C TYR A 258 -23.20 1.20 -3.82
N LEU A 259 -22.65 2.34 -3.43
CA LEU A 259 -21.29 2.74 -3.79
C LEU A 259 -20.35 2.33 -2.68
N PHE A 260 -19.28 1.62 -3.05
CA PHE A 260 -18.27 1.12 -2.13
C PHE A 260 -16.90 1.14 -2.80
N GLY A 261 -15.86 0.95 -2.00
CA GLY A 261 -14.49 0.91 -2.50
C GLY A 261 -13.61 -0.01 -1.70
N ASP A 262 -12.38 -0.13 -2.17
CA ASP A 262 -11.36 -0.99 -1.58
C ASP A 262 -10.06 -0.22 -1.36
N PHE A 263 -9.50 -0.39 -0.16
CA PHE A 263 -8.33 0.34 0.30
C PHE A 263 -7.11 0.06 -0.58
N GLY A 264 -6.85 -1.20 -0.91
CA GLY A 264 -5.63 -1.63 -1.61
C GLY A 264 -5.66 -1.35 -3.11
N SER A 265 -6.73 -1.76 -3.79
CA SER A 265 -6.90 -1.58 -5.23
C SER A 265 -7.26 -0.15 -5.63
N ARG A 266 -7.84 0.63 -4.70
CA ARG A 266 -8.40 1.98 -4.91
C ARG A 266 -9.61 2.01 -5.86
N LYS A 267 -10.14 0.84 -6.20
CA LYS A 267 -11.34 0.74 -7.03
C LYS A 267 -12.55 1.28 -6.26
N VAL A 268 -13.41 1.99 -6.98
CA VAL A 268 -14.72 2.45 -6.53
C VAL A 268 -15.76 1.82 -7.44
N TRP A 269 -16.68 1.04 -6.86
CA TRP A 269 -17.70 0.32 -7.60
C TRP A 269 -19.11 0.81 -7.24
N SER A 270 -20.06 0.49 -8.12
CA SER A 270 -21.47 0.46 -7.79
C SER A 270 -21.99 -0.97 -7.80
N LEU A 271 -22.82 -1.32 -6.82
CA LEU A 271 -23.57 -2.57 -6.75
C LEU A 271 -25.07 -2.29 -6.83
N ARG A 272 -25.78 -3.03 -7.69
CA ARG A 272 -27.25 -3.03 -7.79
C ARG A 272 -27.78 -4.45 -7.61
N ARG A 273 -28.73 -4.62 -6.69
CA ARG A 273 -29.49 -5.87 -6.55
C ARG A 273 -30.66 -5.87 -7.54
N GLN A 274 -30.76 -6.95 -8.30
CA GLN A 274 -31.86 -7.23 -9.21
C GLN A 274 -33.01 -7.93 -8.45
N GLN A 275 -34.20 -7.97 -9.04
CA GLN A 275 -35.39 -8.55 -8.39
C GLN A 275 -35.28 -10.06 -8.13
N ASP A 276 -34.45 -10.75 -8.90
CA ASP A 276 -34.17 -12.19 -8.76
C ASP A 276 -33.05 -12.50 -7.73
N GLY A 277 -32.52 -11.47 -7.08
CA GLY A 277 -31.42 -11.59 -6.12
C GLY A 277 -30.02 -11.49 -6.74
N ALA A 278 -29.89 -11.48 -8.07
CA ALA A 278 -28.59 -11.29 -8.72
C ALA A 278 -28.05 -9.88 -8.44
N VAL A 279 -26.72 -9.75 -8.34
CA VAL A 279 -26.06 -8.46 -8.22
C VAL A 279 -25.38 -8.07 -9.53
N GLN A 280 -25.54 -6.80 -9.92
CA GLN A 280 -24.75 -6.17 -10.96
C GLN A 280 -23.72 -5.27 -10.29
N VAL A 281 -22.44 -5.47 -10.61
CA VAL A 281 -21.33 -4.67 -10.09
C VAL A 281 -20.59 -4.02 -11.25
N ASP A 282 -20.50 -2.69 -11.22
CA ASP A 282 -19.82 -1.90 -12.23
C ASP A 282 -18.69 -1.11 -11.58
N LEU A 283 -17.49 -1.17 -12.17
CA LEU A 283 -16.37 -0.33 -11.76
C LEU A 283 -16.61 1.10 -12.25
N LEU A 284 -16.62 2.06 -11.31
CA LEU A 284 -16.89 3.46 -11.62
C LEU A 284 -15.62 4.27 -11.82
N ALA A 285 -14.62 4.06 -10.95
CA ALA A 285 -13.39 4.84 -10.96
C ALA A 285 -12.26 4.15 -10.19
N LEU A 286 -11.04 4.65 -10.37
CA LEU A 286 -9.91 4.42 -9.49
C LEU A 286 -9.61 5.71 -8.71
N ALA A 287 -9.59 5.63 -7.39
CA ALA A 287 -9.16 6.74 -6.56
C ALA A 287 -7.64 7.00 -6.75
N PRO A 288 -7.19 8.27 -6.67
CA PRO A 288 -5.79 8.62 -6.85
C PRO A 288 -4.87 8.02 -5.76
N ALA A 289 -5.42 7.75 -4.57
CA ALA A 289 -4.75 7.18 -3.40
C ALA A 289 -5.69 6.19 -2.68
N GLN A 290 -5.16 5.46 -1.68
CA GLN A 290 -5.89 4.47 -0.88
C GLN A 290 -7.15 5.08 -0.27
N ILE A 291 -8.29 4.41 -0.45
CA ILE A 291 -9.58 4.84 0.08
C ILE A 291 -9.65 4.49 1.56
N THR A 292 -9.89 5.47 2.42
CA THR A 292 -10.02 5.26 3.87
C THR A 292 -11.46 5.24 4.33
N SER A 293 -12.34 5.97 3.62
CA SER A 293 -13.75 6.11 3.97
C SER A 293 -14.56 6.70 2.82
N PHE A 294 -15.88 6.72 2.99
CA PHE A 294 -16.83 7.48 2.21
C PHE A 294 -17.56 8.46 3.14
N GLY A 295 -18.00 9.59 2.58
CA GLY A 295 -18.88 10.56 3.25
C GLY A 295 -20.16 10.79 2.46
N ARG A 296 -21.25 11.13 3.15
CA ARG A 296 -22.53 11.50 2.54
C ARG A 296 -22.94 12.88 3.05
N ASP A 297 -23.25 13.81 2.15
CA ASP A 297 -23.80 15.11 2.56
C ASP A 297 -25.33 15.07 2.76
N ALA A 298 -25.90 16.19 3.22
CA ALA A 298 -27.34 16.32 3.47
C ALA A 298 -28.21 16.23 2.20
N LEU A 299 -27.62 16.31 1.01
CA LEU A 299 -28.30 16.16 -0.28
C LEU A 299 -28.20 14.72 -0.82
N GLY A 300 -27.52 13.82 -0.10
CA GLY A 300 -27.30 12.44 -0.51
C GLY A 300 -26.17 12.28 -1.52
N GLU A 301 -25.37 13.31 -1.76
CA GLU A 301 -24.16 13.19 -2.58
C GLU A 301 -23.07 12.47 -1.79
N ILE A 302 -22.32 11.61 -2.49
CA ILE A 302 -21.28 10.77 -1.91
C ILE A 302 -19.91 11.33 -2.26
N TYR A 303 -19.01 11.30 -1.28
CA TYR A 303 -17.61 11.70 -1.36
C TYR A 303 -16.72 10.52 -0.99
N VAL A 304 -15.56 10.42 -1.62
CA VAL A 304 -14.51 9.43 -1.32
C VAL A 304 -13.41 10.12 -0.55
N LEU A 305 -12.99 9.54 0.58
CA LEU A 305 -11.89 10.06 1.40
C LEU A 305 -10.66 9.19 1.18
N THR A 306 -9.51 9.82 0.99
CA THR A 306 -8.24 9.11 0.77
C THR A 306 -7.26 9.27 1.93
N ILE A 307 -6.29 8.37 2.00
CA ILE A 307 -5.23 8.40 3.02
C ILE A 307 -4.38 9.68 2.97
N ASP A 308 -4.31 10.33 1.81
CA ASP A 308 -3.58 11.58 1.59
C ASP A 308 -4.34 12.82 2.10
N GLY A 309 -5.53 12.62 2.69
CA GLY A 309 -6.37 13.70 3.22
C GLY A 309 -7.22 14.41 2.17
N GLU A 310 -7.40 13.82 0.98
CA GLU A 310 -8.27 14.37 -0.05
C GLU A 310 -9.74 13.97 0.20
N VAL A 311 -10.66 14.90 -0.07
CA VAL A 311 -12.10 14.65 -0.17
C VAL A 311 -12.48 14.78 -1.63
N LEU A 312 -12.87 13.67 -2.24
CA LEU A 312 -13.08 13.56 -3.68
C LEU A 312 -14.56 13.38 -3.99
N GLN A 313 -15.01 13.97 -5.09
CA GLN A 313 -16.37 13.78 -5.60
C GLN A 313 -16.31 13.05 -6.95
N LEU A 314 -17.13 12.02 -7.12
CA LEU A 314 -17.26 11.33 -8.41
C LEU A 314 -17.93 12.25 -9.42
N THR A 315 -17.35 12.48 -10.60
CA THR A 315 -17.97 13.27 -11.68
C THR A 315 -18.20 12.38 -12.91
N PRO A 316 -19.24 12.62 -13.72
CA PRO A 316 -19.37 11.94 -15.00
C PRO A 316 -18.15 12.25 -15.87
N SER A 317 -17.43 11.22 -16.32
CA SER A 317 -16.44 11.41 -17.38
C SER A 317 -17.15 11.66 -18.72
N PRO A 318 -16.65 12.59 -19.55
CA PRO A 318 -17.07 12.64 -20.95
C PRO A 318 -16.77 11.28 -21.61
N PRO A 319 -17.57 10.82 -22.59
CA PRO A 319 -17.28 9.59 -23.30
C PRO A 319 -15.91 9.71 -23.98
N THR A 320 -14.89 9.07 -23.40
CA THR A 320 -13.59 8.95 -24.06
C THR A 320 -13.77 8.11 -25.30
N GLN A 321 -13.16 8.52 -26.42
CA GLN A 321 -13.03 7.61 -27.54
C GLN A 321 -12.28 6.37 -27.06
N PRO A 322 -12.86 5.16 -27.19
CA PRO A 322 -12.19 3.96 -26.74
C PRO A 322 -10.86 3.81 -27.47
N PRO A 323 -9.86 3.16 -26.86
CA PRO A 323 -8.64 2.78 -27.57
C PRO A 323 -9.00 2.05 -28.86
N ALA A 324 -8.16 2.22 -29.88
CA ALA A 324 -8.38 1.52 -31.15
C ALA A 324 -8.40 0.01 -30.92
N ALA A 325 -9.29 -0.71 -31.61
CA ALA A 325 -9.42 -2.15 -31.41
C ALA A 325 -8.20 -2.91 -31.92
N ARG A 326 -7.51 -2.36 -32.93
CA ARG A 326 -6.30 -2.93 -33.54
C ARG A 326 -5.09 -2.04 -33.31
N LEU A 327 -3.93 -2.64 -33.10
CA LEU A 327 -2.69 -1.90 -32.92
C LEU A 327 -2.32 -1.13 -34.20
N SER A 328 -2.60 -1.69 -35.38
CA SER A 328 -2.39 -1.02 -36.68
C SER A 328 -3.14 0.32 -36.83
N GLU A 329 -4.25 0.50 -36.12
CA GLU A 329 -5.06 1.72 -36.14
C GLU A 329 -4.50 2.83 -35.22
N THR A 330 -3.52 2.51 -34.36
CA THR A 330 -2.93 3.46 -33.40
C THR A 330 -1.93 4.44 -34.02
N GLY A 331 -1.40 4.10 -35.20
CA GLY A 331 -0.36 4.87 -35.89
C GLY A 331 0.99 4.91 -35.18
N ILE A 332 1.28 3.95 -34.27
CA ILE A 332 2.57 3.89 -33.56
C ILE A 332 3.68 3.33 -34.45
N PHE A 333 3.35 2.34 -35.29
CA PHE A 333 4.29 1.69 -36.20
C PHE A 333 3.86 1.93 -37.65
N VAL A 334 4.80 2.27 -38.51
CA VAL A 334 4.58 2.33 -39.96
C VAL A 334 4.60 0.93 -40.59
N ASP A 335 5.32 0.01 -39.96
CA ASP A 335 5.33 -1.41 -40.27
C ASP A 335 5.28 -2.22 -38.96
N LEU A 336 4.21 -2.98 -38.77
CA LEU A 336 4.01 -3.80 -37.57
C LEU A 336 4.93 -5.02 -37.54
N ALA A 337 5.27 -5.61 -38.69
CA ALA A 337 6.07 -6.83 -38.75
C ALA A 337 7.51 -6.57 -38.30
N THR A 338 8.09 -5.45 -38.73
CA THR A 338 9.42 -5.01 -38.31
C THR A 338 9.39 -4.13 -37.05
N GLN A 339 8.20 -3.67 -36.65
CA GLN A 339 7.97 -2.71 -35.56
C GLN A 339 8.74 -1.41 -35.79
N GLU A 340 8.79 -0.98 -37.05
CA GLU A 340 9.38 0.29 -37.44
C GLU A 340 8.52 1.44 -36.88
N PRO A 341 9.05 2.26 -35.96
CA PRO A 341 8.27 3.32 -35.34
C PRO A 341 7.91 4.41 -36.34
N ALA A 342 6.68 4.93 -36.23
CA ALA A 342 6.27 6.10 -37.00
C ALA A 342 7.09 7.35 -36.65
N ALA A 343 7.09 8.34 -37.55
CA ALA A 343 7.78 9.60 -37.30
C ALA A 343 7.29 10.25 -35.99
N GLY A 344 8.23 10.62 -35.11
CA GLY A 344 7.93 11.17 -33.78
C GLY A 344 7.68 10.12 -32.69
N VAL A 345 7.84 8.83 -32.98
CA VAL A 345 7.89 7.75 -31.99
C VAL A 345 9.37 7.39 -31.76
N LEU A 346 9.87 7.75 -30.58
CA LEU A 346 11.30 7.71 -30.24
C LEU A 346 11.62 6.48 -29.40
N PRO A 347 12.53 5.59 -29.84
CA PRO A 347 12.98 4.49 -29.00
C PRO A 347 13.80 5.00 -27.82
N TYR A 348 13.74 4.30 -26.68
CA TYR A 348 14.61 4.55 -25.53
C TYR A 348 14.95 3.28 -24.77
N GLU A 349 16.08 3.32 -24.07
CA GLU A 349 16.53 2.25 -23.19
C GLU A 349 16.51 2.66 -21.72
N VAL A 350 16.59 1.68 -20.84
CA VAL A 350 16.56 1.85 -19.40
C VAL A 350 17.72 1.07 -18.77
N ASN A 351 18.38 1.64 -17.76
CA ASN A 351 19.52 1.00 -17.08
C ASN A 351 19.15 -0.29 -16.34
N VAL A 352 18.02 -0.25 -15.62
CA VAL A 352 17.43 -1.41 -14.95
C VAL A 352 16.05 -1.67 -15.56
N PRO A 353 15.82 -2.84 -16.19
CA PRO A 353 14.49 -3.22 -16.66
C PRO A 353 13.64 -3.73 -15.49
N LEU A 354 12.37 -3.29 -15.44
CA LEU A 354 11.37 -3.91 -14.56
C LEU A 354 11.27 -5.42 -14.83
N TRP A 355 11.25 -6.22 -13.76
CA TRP A 355 11.05 -7.66 -13.79
C TRP A 355 9.64 -7.99 -14.32
N SER A 356 9.58 -9.00 -15.19
CA SER A 356 8.33 -9.59 -15.65
C SER A 356 8.63 -10.97 -16.25
N ASP A 357 9.07 -11.89 -15.41
CA ASP A 357 9.38 -13.29 -15.75
C ASP A 357 10.34 -13.44 -16.94
N GLY A 358 11.38 -12.60 -16.98
CA GLY A 358 12.40 -12.63 -18.04
C GLY A 358 11.97 -12.04 -19.39
N ALA A 359 10.73 -11.53 -19.53
CA ALA A 359 10.28 -10.98 -20.81
C ALA A 359 11.17 -9.79 -21.24
N ARG A 360 11.69 -9.88 -22.47
CA ARG A 360 12.49 -8.81 -23.08
C ARG A 360 11.56 -7.68 -23.47
N LYS A 361 12.07 -6.44 -23.45
CA LYS A 361 11.24 -5.24 -23.62
C LYS A 361 11.90 -4.22 -24.54
N ARG A 362 11.18 -3.79 -25.57
CA ARG A 362 11.50 -2.57 -26.35
C ARG A 362 10.55 -1.45 -25.93
N ARG A 363 11.05 -0.21 -25.88
CA ARG A 363 10.29 0.93 -25.36
C ARG A 363 10.37 2.10 -26.32
N TYR A 364 9.27 2.83 -26.41
CA TYR A 364 9.15 4.02 -27.23
C TYR A 364 8.38 5.12 -26.50
N LEU A 365 8.67 6.37 -26.86
CA LEU A 365 8.01 7.58 -26.39
C LEU A 365 7.51 8.37 -27.59
N SER A 366 6.25 8.78 -27.57
CA SER A 366 5.68 9.70 -28.56
C SER A 366 5.15 10.93 -27.84
N LEU A 367 5.64 12.11 -28.22
CA LEU A 367 5.15 13.40 -27.72
C LEU A 367 4.13 13.98 -28.71
N PRO A 368 3.16 14.77 -28.25
CA PRO A 368 2.32 15.56 -29.16
C PRO A 368 3.18 16.61 -29.87
N THR A 369 2.72 17.13 -31.01
CA THR A 369 3.51 17.97 -31.94
C THR A 369 4.20 19.19 -31.28
N GLN A 370 3.62 19.76 -30.23
CA GLN A 370 4.20 20.87 -29.47
C GLN A 370 4.55 20.51 -28.01
N GLY A 371 4.43 19.23 -27.65
CA GLY A 371 4.71 18.75 -26.30
C GLY A 371 6.20 18.80 -26.00
N LYS A 372 6.52 19.26 -24.79
CA LYS A 372 7.88 19.25 -24.25
C LYS A 372 7.91 18.58 -22.88
N ILE A 373 9.00 17.85 -22.63
CA ILE A 373 9.28 17.16 -21.38
C ILE A 373 9.79 18.18 -20.36
N GLY A 374 9.21 18.23 -19.17
CA GLY A 374 9.80 18.95 -18.05
C GLY A 374 10.84 18.08 -17.36
N TYR A 375 12.11 18.49 -17.47
CA TYR A 375 13.24 17.81 -16.86
C TYR A 375 13.19 17.87 -15.32
N ARG A 376 13.63 16.79 -14.69
CA ARG A 376 13.90 16.68 -13.25
C ARG A 376 15.13 15.81 -13.05
N GLU A 377 16.04 16.23 -12.17
CA GLU A 377 17.29 15.51 -11.92
C GLU A 377 17.04 14.21 -11.12
N GLU A 378 16.36 14.33 -9.98
CA GLU A 378 16.19 13.22 -9.02
C GLU A 378 14.75 12.64 -9.02
N ALA A 379 13.82 13.22 -9.77
CA ALA A 379 12.41 12.83 -9.80
C ALA A 379 11.95 12.35 -11.20
N ALA A 380 10.75 11.77 -11.26
CA ALA A 380 10.10 11.45 -12.53
C ALA A 380 9.93 12.72 -13.39
N TRP A 381 10.15 12.59 -14.70
CA TRP A 381 9.96 13.71 -15.62
C TRP A 381 8.47 14.04 -15.81
N SER A 382 8.15 15.33 -15.99
CA SER A 382 6.78 15.73 -16.30
C SER A 382 6.54 15.64 -17.82
N LEU A 383 5.58 14.81 -18.22
CA LEU A 383 5.23 14.62 -19.63
C LEU A 383 3.92 15.36 -19.97
N PRO A 384 3.82 16.03 -21.13
CA PRO A 384 2.62 16.80 -21.49
C PRO A 384 1.44 15.87 -21.84
N PRO A 385 0.17 16.33 -21.69
CA PRO A 385 -0.99 15.61 -22.22
C PRO A 385 -0.84 15.25 -23.70
N GLY A 386 -1.35 14.10 -24.10
CA GLY A 386 -1.15 13.50 -25.42
C GLY A 386 0.13 12.67 -25.56
N THR A 387 1.00 12.65 -24.54
CA THR A 387 2.18 11.76 -24.52
C THR A 387 1.75 10.30 -24.51
N ARG A 388 2.40 9.47 -25.32
CA ARG A 388 2.21 8.01 -25.35
C ARG A 388 3.53 7.31 -25.04
N LEU A 389 3.49 6.38 -24.10
CA LEU A 389 4.59 5.46 -23.79
C LEU A 389 4.20 4.07 -24.27
N ILE A 390 5.08 3.46 -25.05
CA ILE A 390 4.83 2.19 -25.70
C ILE A 390 5.86 1.20 -25.21
N LYS A 391 5.40 0.00 -24.85
CA LYS A 391 6.26 -1.10 -24.41
C LYS A 391 5.87 -2.37 -25.14
N ASN A 392 6.79 -2.91 -25.92
CA ASN A 392 6.63 -4.23 -26.54
C ASN A 392 7.28 -5.28 -25.64
N PHE A 393 6.58 -6.36 -25.38
CA PHE A 393 7.04 -7.51 -24.60
C PHE A 393 7.24 -8.71 -25.51
N TYR A 394 8.37 -9.39 -25.33
CA TYR A 394 8.76 -10.58 -26.07
C TYR A 394 9.01 -11.72 -25.11
N LEU A 395 8.72 -12.94 -25.55
CA LEU A 395 9.03 -14.13 -24.79
C LEU A 395 10.54 -14.19 -24.49
N PRO A 396 10.94 -14.68 -23.30
CA PRO A 396 12.34 -14.81 -22.93
C PRO A 396 13.16 -15.53 -24.01
N ASP A 397 14.38 -15.05 -24.28
CA ASP A 397 15.34 -15.64 -25.23
C ASP A 397 14.86 -15.84 -26.68
N THR A 398 13.74 -15.23 -27.06
CA THR A 398 13.20 -15.30 -28.44
C THR A 398 12.80 -13.92 -28.96
N ASP A 399 12.70 -13.77 -30.28
CA ASP A 399 12.17 -12.56 -30.93
C ASP A 399 10.63 -12.58 -31.06
N ARG A 400 9.94 -13.54 -30.43
CA ARG A 400 8.48 -13.64 -30.47
C ARG A 400 7.84 -12.57 -29.58
N ILE A 401 7.20 -11.58 -30.20
CA ILE A 401 6.40 -10.57 -29.51
C ILE A 401 5.07 -11.18 -29.03
N VAL A 402 4.60 -10.74 -27.86
CA VAL A 402 3.32 -11.20 -27.27
C VAL A 402 2.40 -10.05 -26.88
N GLU A 403 2.95 -8.92 -26.44
CA GLU A 403 2.16 -7.77 -25.98
C GLU A 403 2.75 -6.46 -26.50
N THR A 404 1.88 -5.54 -26.90
CA THR A 404 2.18 -4.11 -26.92
C THR A 404 1.31 -3.41 -25.88
N ARG A 405 1.95 -2.76 -24.89
CA ARG A 405 1.26 -1.95 -23.89
C ARG A 405 1.46 -0.48 -24.18
N ILE A 406 0.37 0.27 -24.17
CA ILE A 406 0.36 1.71 -24.42
C ILE A 406 -0.14 2.40 -23.17
N LEU A 407 0.61 3.38 -22.68
CA LEU A 407 0.19 4.29 -21.61
C LEU A 407 0.06 5.70 -22.20
N ILE A 408 -1.13 6.28 -22.15
CA ILE A 408 -1.44 7.59 -22.74
C ILE A 408 -1.75 8.59 -21.63
N ARG A 409 -1.13 9.77 -21.67
CA ARG A 409 -1.52 10.88 -20.79
C ARG A 409 -2.70 11.63 -21.39
N ARG A 410 -3.84 11.63 -20.70
CA ARG A 410 -5.04 12.39 -21.07
C ARG A 410 -4.95 13.82 -20.52
N GLU A 411 -5.76 14.74 -21.07
CA GLU A 411 -5.75 16.14 -20.63
C GLU A 411 -6.27 16.30 -19.19
N GLU A 412 -7.39 15.65 -18.85
CA GLU A 412 -8.03 15.76 -17.53
C GLU A 412 -7.99 14.46 -16.71
N GLU A 413 -7.91 13.29 -17.36
CA GLU A 413 -8.11 11.97 -16.73
C GLU A 413 -6.83 11.24 -16.30
N GLY A 414 -5.71 11.96 -16.15
CA GLY A 414 -4.45 11.34 -15.74
C GLY A 414 -3.86 10.41 -16.82
N TRP A 415 -3.52 9.18 -16.46
CA TRP A 415 -2.86 8.21 -17.35
C TRP A 415 -3.75 6.99 -17.58
N GLU A 416 -3.86 6.58 -18.84
CA GLU A 416 -4.68 5.45 -19.27
C GLU A 416 -3.80 4.36 -19.90
N GLY A 417 -3.93 3.12 -19.42
CA GLY A 417 -3.23 1.96 -19.96
C GLY A 417 -4.09 1.14 -20.91
N SER A 418 -3.46 0.53 -21.91
CA SER A 418 -4.10 -0.44 -22.80
C SER A 418 -3.12 -1.54 -23.17
N SER A 419 -3.57 -2.79 -23.10
CA SER A 419 -2.80 -3.98 -23.48
C SER A 419 -3.33 -4.59 -24.76
N TYR A 420 -2.46 -4.75 -25.74
CA TYR A 420 -2.76 -5.37 -27.03
C TYR A 420 -2.03 -6.70 -27.13
N ARG A 421 -2.78 -7.78 -27.39
CA ARG A 421 -2.23 -9.13 -27.56
C ARG A 421 -1.95 -9.41 -29.03
N TRP A 422 -0.70 -9.78 -29.33
CA TRP A 422 -0.29 -10.16 -30.68
C TRP A 422 -0.83 -11.53 -31.09
N ASN A 423 -1.13 -11.69 -32.37
CA ASN A 423 -1.39 -13.01 -32.97
C ASN A 423 -0.11 -13.85 -33.07
N GLU A 424 -0.26 -15.14 -33.36
CA GLU A 424 0.89 -16.07 -33.40
C GLU A 424 1.91 -15.71 -34.48
N GLU A 425 1.45 -15.14 -35.59
CA GLU A 425 2.30 -14.71 -36.71
C GLU A 425 3.05 -13.40 -36.45
N GLY A 426 2.70 -12.65 -35.38
CA GLY A 426 3.33 -11.36 -35.08
C GLY A 426 3.01 -10.27 -36.11
N THR A 427 1.81 -10.30 -36.71
CA THR A 427 1.40 -9.39 -37.79
C THR A 427 0.33 -8.37 -37.36
N GLU A 428 -0.38 -8.62 -36.26
CA GLU A 428 -1.37 -7.70 -35.69
C GLU A 428 -1.50 -7.94 -34.18
N ALA A 429 -1.95 -6.93 -33.44
CA ALA A 429 -2.36 -7.08 -32.06
C ALA A 429 -3.74 -6.48 -31.80
N LEU A 430 -4.55 -7.20 -31.01
CA LEU A 430 -5.91 -6.78 -30.66
C LEU A 430 -5.96 -6.29 -29.22
N LEU A 431 -6.71 -5.23 -29.00
CA LEU A 431 -7.01 -4.72 -27.66
C LEU A 431 -7.67 -5.82 -26.81
N LEU A 432 -7.25 -5.93 -25.55
CA LEU A 432 -7.89 -6.80 -24.57
C LEU A 432 -8.94 -6.03 -23.78
N ASP A 433 -10.11 -6.65 -23.57
CA ASP A 433 -11.21 -6.08 -22.79
C ASP A 433 -11.02 -6.27 -21.26
N GLY A 434 -10.04 -7.07 -20.84
CA GLY A 434 -9.76 -7.37 -19.45
C GLY A 434 -8.41 -8.06 -19.27
N ALA A 435 -8.11 -8.44 -18.03
CA ALA A 435 -6.87 -9.13 -17.69
C ALA A 435 -6.82 -10.53 -18.33
N LEU A 436 -5.62 -11.00 -18.66
CA LEU A 436 -5.42 -12.33 -19.24
C LEU A 436 -4.11 -12.94 -18.76
N HIS A 437 -4.14 -14.20 -18.36
CA HIS A 437 -2.95 -15.04 -18.24
C HIS A 437 -2.87 -15.96 -19.45
N GLN A 438 -1.76 -15.91 -20.18
CA GLN A 438 -1.53 -16.81 -21.31
C GLN A 438 -0.20 -17.54 -21.12
N THR A 439 -0.24 -18.86 -21.14
CA THR A 439 0.96 -19.68 -21.13
C THR A 439 1.42 -19.97 -22.56
N TYR A 440 2.72 -19.83 -22.78
CA TYR A 440 3.41 -20.08 -24.03
C TYR A 440 4.50 -21.13 -23.82
N THR A 441 4.61 -22.05 -24.78
CA THR A 441 5.77 -22.93 -24.88
C THR A 441 6.92 -22.18 -25.56
N VAL A 442 8.05 -22.05 -24.87
CA VAL A 442 9.26 -21.37 -25.35
C VAL A 442 10.32 -22.43 -25.61
N ASP A 443 10.78 -22.53 -26.86
CA ASP A 443 11.95 -23.32 -27.22
C ASP A 443 13.19 -22.45 -27.03
N ALA A 444 13.77 -22.51 -25.84
CA ALA A 444 14.97 -21.76 -25.48
C ALA A 444 16.22 -22.61 -25.76
N PRO A 445 17.42 -22.00 -25.90
CA PRO A 445 18.67 -22.74 -26.07
C PRO A 445 18.96 -23.76 -24.95
N THR A 446 18.35 -23.58 -23.78
CA THR A 446 18.46 -24.43 -22.59
C THR A 446 17.40 -25.55 -22.53
N GLY A 447 16.46 -25.60 -23.48
CA GLY A 447 15.39 -26.58 -23.58
C GLY A 447 13.99 -25.93 -23.68
N ILE A 448 12.98 -26.79 -23.82
CA ILE A 448 11.58 -26.35 -23.86
C ILE A 448 11.14 -25.94 -22.45
N THR A 449 10.66 -24.71 -22.30
CA THR A 449 10.15 -24.14 -21.06
C THR A 449 8.72 -23.60 -21.25
N GLN A 450 7.97 -23.48 -20.17
CA GLN A 450 6.66 -22.80 -20.16
C GLN A 450 6.85 -21.39 -19.60
N HIS A 451 6.28 -20.40 -20.28
CA HIS A 451 6.26 -19.01 -19.84
C HIS A 451 4.83 -18.51 -19.79
N THR A 452 4.36 -18.09 -18.61
CA THR A 452 3.05 -17.47 -18.45
C THR A 452 3.22 -15.96 -18.48
N HIS A 453 2.68 -15.32 -19.51
CA HIS A 453 2.64 -13.87 -19.62
C HIS A 453 1.31 -13.35 -19.06
N TYR A 454 1.38 -12.34 -18.18
CA TYR A 454 0.22 -11.66 -17.64
C TYR A 454 -0.01 -10.33 -18.36
N PHE A 455 -1.18 -10.21 -18.97
CA PHE A 455 -1.70 -9.01 -19.60
C PHE A 455 -2.64 -8.32 -18.60
N PRO A 456 -2.32 -7.13 -18.07
CA PRO A 456 -3.19 -6.43 -17.16
C PRO A 456 -4.40 -5.83 -17.91
N ALA A 457 -5.53 -5.76 -17.22
CA ALA A 457 -6.66 -4.93 -17.62
C ALA A 457 -6.28 -3.45 -17.62
N ARG A 458 -7.10 -2.63 -18.30
CA ARG A 458 -6.92 -1.17 -18.35
C ARG A 458 -6.90 -0.56 -16.95
N GLU A 459 -7.74 -1.07 -16.05
CA GLU A 459 -7.93 -0.54 -14.70
C GLU A 459 -6.83 -1.03 -13.75
N GLU A 460 -6.22 -2.18 -14.03
CA GLU A 460 -5.07 -2.69 -13.25
C GLU A 460 -3.80 -1.88 -13.52
N CYS A 461 -3.68 -1.21 -14.68
CA CYS A 461 -2.55 -0.32 -14.96
C CYS A 461 -2.41 0.77 -13.88
N GLY A 462 -3.54 1.27 -13.36
CA GLY A 462 -3.55 2.28 -12.31
C GLY A 462 -2.83 1.82 -11.03
N GLN A 463 -2.86 0.52 -10.69
CA GLN A 463 -2.30 -0.03 -9.45
C GLN A 463 -0.83 0.35 -9.24
N CYS A 464 -0.01 0.25 -10.29
CA CYS A 464 1.40 0.65 -10.23
C CYS A 464 1.62 2.08 -10.72
N HIS A 465 0.82 2.56 -11.68
CA HIS A 465 0.96 3.89 -12.27
C HIS A 465 0.27 4.97 -11.43
N THR A 466 0.71 5.14 -10.18
CA THR A 466 0.10 6.03 -9.18
C THR A 466 0.69 7.45 -9.21
N ARG A 467 0.01 8.42 -8.58
CA ARG A 467 0.55 9.77 -8.39
C ARG A 467 1.87 9.76 -7.62
N ALA A 468 1.94 8.96 -6.55
CA ALA A 468 3.15 8.75 -5.75
C ALA A 468 4.33 8.27 -6.61
N ALA A 469 4.09 7.32 -7.52
CA ALA A 469 5.11 6.81 -8.44
C ALA A 469 5.43 7.78 -9.61
N GLY A 470 4.81 8.96 -9.65
CA GLY A 470 4.93 9.91 -10.76
C GLY A 470 4.20 9.45 -12.04
N PHE A 471 3.30 8.48 -11.92
CA PHE A 471 2.55 7.77 -12.96
C PHE A 471 3.39 7.03 -14.00
N VAL A 472 4.61 7.44 -14.32
CA VAL A 472 5.42 6.79 -15.34
C VAL A 472 6.61 6.08 -14.73
N LEU A 473 6.51 4.77 -14.71
CA LEU A 473 7.54 3.90 -14.16
C LEU A 473 8.78 3.92 -15.06
N GLY A 474 9.89 4.43 -14.52
CA GLY A 474 11.21 4.35 -15.13
C GLY A 474 11.59 5.47 -16.12
N VAL A 475 10.74 6.46 -16.38
CA VAL A 475 11.12 7.65 -17.18
C VAL A 475 11.61 8.76 -16.25
N ARG A 476 12.88 8.62 -15.86
CA ARG A 476 13.62 9.56 -15.00
C ARG A 476 15.10 9.54 -15.34
N THR A 477 15.83 10.58 -14.95
CA THR A 477 17.24 10.79 -15.32
C THR A 477 18.11 9.58 -15.03
N GLY A 478 18.09 9.04 -13.79
CA GLY A 478 18.90 7.87 -13.42
C GLY A 478 18.65 6.60 -14.26
N GLN A 479 17.44 6.43 -14.77
CA GLN A 479 17.07 5.30 -15.62
C GLN A 479 17.43 5.51 -17.09
N LEU A 480 17.32 6.75 -17.58
CA LEU A 480 17.55 7.09 -18.98
C LEU A 480 18.98 7.57 -19.25
N ASN A 481 19.82 7.77 -18.23
CA ASN A 481 21.22 8.13 -18.46
C ASN A 481 21.99 6.91 -18.98
N ARG A 482 21.92 6.69 -20.29
CA ARG A 482 22.52 5.55 -21.00
C ARG A 482 22.84 5.94 -22.43
N GLY A 483 24.05 5.64 -22.90
CA GLY A 483 24.43 5.81 -24.30
C GLY A 483 24.21 7.23 -24.87
N GLY A 484 24.22 8.26 -24.03
CA GLY A 484 23.98 9.65 -24.44
C GLY A 484 22.54 9.97 -24.86
N GLN A 485 21.55 9.09 -24.62
CA GLN A 485 20.19 9.30 -25.12
C GLN A 485 19.51 10.56 -24.56
N ILE A 486 19.77 10.93 -23.30
CA ILE A 486 19.25 12.18 -22.72
C ILE A 486 19.83 13.38 -23.47
N GLN A 487 21.13 13.38 -23.77
CA GLN A 487 21.77 14.44 -24.54
C GLN A 487 21.17 14.55 -25.94
N ALA A 488 20.98 13.42 -26.63
CA ALA A 488 20.33 13.41 -27.94
C ALA A 488 18.92 14.01 -27.90
N TRP A 489 18.15 13.74 -26.84
CA TRP A 489 16.80 14.31 -26.65
C TRP A 489 16.83 15.80 -26.32
N MET A 490 17.85 16.26 -25.59
CA MET A 490 18.09 17.68 -25.35
C MET A 490 18.45 18.42 -26.63
N ASP A 491 19.37 17.87 -27.43
CA ASP A 491 19.80 18.44 -28.71
C ASP A 491 18.65 18.50 -29.74
N ALA A 492 17.73 17.52 -29.67
CA ALA A 492 16.49 17.51 -30.44
C ALA A 492 15.41 18.48 -29.92
N GLY A 493 15.67 19.22 -28.83
CA GLY A 493 14.78 20.26 -28.31
C GLY A 493 13.53 19.74 -27.60
N LEU A 494 13.55 18.50 -27.10
CA LEU A 494 12.38 17.84 -26.49
C LEU A 494 12.05 18.33 -25.08
N PHE A 495 12.91 19.11 -24.43
CA PHE A 495 12.74 19.57 -23.04
C PHE A 495 12.27 21.03 -22.92
N ILE A 496 11.57 21.33 -21.82
CA ILE A 496 11.20 22.69 -21.39
C ILE A 496 12.41 23.34 -20.68
N GLY A 497 12.87 24.48 -21.19
CA GLY A 497 14.01 25.22 -20.64
C GLY A 497 15.33 24.50 -20.93
N GLY A 498 16.28 25.19 -21.57
CA GLY A 498 17.55 24.61 -22.00
C GLY A 498 18.35 23.92 -20.88
N THR A 499 19.30 23.08 -21.31
CA THR A 499 20.24 22.22 -20.56
C THR A 499 20.50 22.59 -19.09
N PRO A 500 20.11 21.72 -18.14
CA PRO A 500 20.70 21.69 -16.82
C PRO A 500 22.00 20.86 -16.79
N HIS A 501 23.06 21.56 -16.35
CA HIS A 501 24.32 21.15 -15.71
C HIS A 501 25.50 20.55 -16.51
N ASP A 502 26.66 21.23 -16.36
CA ASP A 502 28.05 20.78 -16.59
C ASP A 502 28.49 19.61 -15.67
N GLY A 503 27.55 18.89 -15.05
CA GLY A 503 27.77 17.81 -14.08
C GLY A 503 27.45 16.43 -14.67
N ALA A 504 27.93 15.37 -14.01
CA ALA A 504 27.57 14.01 -14.38
C ALA A 504 26.10 13.74 -14.01
N LEU A 505 25.26 13.44 -15.00
CA LEU A 505 23.86 13.06 -14.79
C LEU A 505 23.75 11.84 -13.86
N ALA A 506 22.72 11.81 -13.01
CA ALA A 506 22.40 10.65 -12.18
C ALA A 506 22.34 9.36 -13.02
N HIS A 507 22.78 8.23 -12.44
CA HIS A 507 22.87 6.95 -13.14
C HIS A 507 22.60 5.78 -12.19
N LEU A 508 21.58 4.97 -12.49
CA LEU A 508 21.35 3.71 -11.79
C LEU A 508 22.23 2.60 -12.36
N PRO A 509 23.01 1.88 -11.54
CA PRO A 509 23.80 0.76 -12.03
C PRO A 509 22.89 -0.39 -12.49
N SER A 510 23.21 -0.98 -13.64
CA SER A 510 22.52 -2.19 -14.10
C SER A 510 22.79 -3.36 -13.14
N PRO A 511 21.84 -4.29 -12.94
CA PRO A 511 22.10 -5.54 -12.23
C PRO A 511 23.32 -6.33 -12.78
N ASN A 512 23.60 -6.18 -14.08
CA ASN A 512 24.73 -6.82 -14.78
C ASN A 512 26.06 -6.05 -14.67
N ASP A 513 26.08 -4.86 -14.06
CA ASP A 513 27.29 -4.05 -13.91
C ASP A 513 28.18 -4.62 -12.80
N VAL A 514 29.09 -5.53 -13.17
CA VAL A 514 29.97 -6.22 -12.21
C VAL A 514 30.94 -5.28 -11.51
N ASP A 515 31.23 -4.11 -12.10
CA ASP A 515 32.11 -3.10 -11.53
C ASP A 515 31.38 -2.22 -10.50
N ALA A 516 30.05 -2.17 -10.55
CA ALA A 516 29.25 -1.49 -9.55
C ALA A 516 29.14 -2.31 -8.24
N PRO A 517 29.29 -1.66 -7.07
CA PRO A 517 29.07 -2.30 -5.77
C PRO A 517 27.71 -2.99 -5.71
N VAL A 518 27.68 -4.21 -5.14
CA VAL A 518 26.45 -5.02 -5.06
C VAL A 518 25.33 -4.28 -4.32
N SER A 519 25.66 -3.47 -3.31
CA SER A 519 24.69 -2.65 -2.58
C SER A 519 23.99 -1.63 -3.49
N ARG A 520 24.72 -0.99 -4.41
CA ARG A 520 24.13 -0.06 -5.37
C ARG A 520 23.27 -0.78 -6.40
N ARG A 521 23.67 -1.97 -6.85
CA ARG A 521 22.84 -2.80 -7.76
C ARG A 521 21.56 -3.30 -7.09
N ALA A 522 21.66 -3.75 -5.84
CA ALA A 522 20.52 -4.19 -5.03
C ALA A 522 19.50 -3.06 -4.82
N ARG A 523 19.96 -1.87 -4.42
CA ARG A 523 19.08 -0.70 -4.24
C ARG A 523 18.45 -0.25 -5.56
N ALA A 524 19.19 -0.30 -6.67
CA ALA A 524 18.62 0.03 -7.99
C ALA A 524 17.52 -0.96 -8.40
N TYR A 525 17.70 -2.25 -8.09
CA TYR A 525 16.67 -3.27 -8.32
C TYR A 525 15.41 -3.01 -7.48
N LEU A 526 15.57 -2.78 -6.17
CA LEU A 526 14.44 -2.52 -5.25
C LEU A 526 13.68 -1.24 -5.62
N ASP A 527 14.39 -0.19 -6.02
CA ASP A 527 13.76 1.04 -6.48
C ASP A 527 12.82 0.79 -7.66
N VAL A 528 13.31 0.07 -8.67
CA VAL A 528 12.60 -0.10 -9.94
C VAL A 528 11.45 -1.08 -9.82
N ASN A 529 11.62 -2.13 -9.02
CA ASN A 529 10.66 -3.22 -8.91
C ASN A 529 9.73 -3.10 -7.70
N CYS A 530 10.08 -2.30 -6.69
CA CYS A 530 9.34 -2.27 -5.42
C CYS A 530 8.98 -0.86 -4.93
N ALA A 531 9.78 0.19 -5.20
CA ALA A 531 9.55 1.51 -4.59
C ALA A 531 8.31 2.26 -5.10
N HIS A 532 7.78 1.90 -6.27
CA HIS A 532 6.52 2.47 -6.75
C HIS A 532 5.35 2.14 -5.80
N CYS A 533 5.42 0.99 -5.12
CA CYS A 533 4.55 0.64 -4.01
C CYS A 533 5.15 1.10 -2.68
N HIS A 534 6.43 0.84 -2.41
CA HIS A 534 7.07 1.12 -1.12
C HIS A 534 7.80 2.48 -1.10
N GLN A 535 7.04 3.55 -0.87
CA GLN A 535 7.56 4.90 -0.67
C GLN A 535 6.63 5.73 0.23
N PRO A 536 7.10 6.82 0.88
CA PRO A 536 6.36 7.51 1.94
C PRO A 536 5.00 8.09 1.53
N THR A 537 4.84 8.48 0.26
CA THR A 537 3.60 9.04 -0.29
C THR A 537 2.63 7.97 -0.80
N HIS A 538 2.92 6.68 -0.57
CA HIS A 538 2.04 5.58 -0.86
C HIS A 538 1.89 4.74 0.39
N PHE A 539 0.68 4.66 0.95
CA PHE A 539 0.48 3.88 2.15
C PHE A 539 0.68 2.39 1.82
N THR A 540 1.74 1.80 2.39
CA THR A 540 1.90 0.34 2.43
C THR A 540 1.77 -0.14 3.86
N ARG A 541 1.15 -1.30 4.06
CA ARG A 541 0.98 -1.92 5.39
C ARG A 541 2.32 -2.15 6.14
N ALA A 542 3.47 -2.02 5.46
CA ALA A 542 4.82 -2.17 6.01
C ALA A 542 5.59 -0.84 6.25
N GLY A 543 5.09 0.30 5.77
CA GLY A 543 5.75 1.61 5.99
C GLY A 543 7.16 1.74 5.41
N LEU A 544 7.46 1.02 4.32
CA LEU A 544 8.79 0.97 3.71
C LEU A 544 9.03 2.10 2.70
N ASP A 545 10.29 2.54 2.60
CA ASP A 545 10.79 3.42 1.54
C ASP A 545 11.97 2.75 0.83
N LEU A 546 11.73 2.23 -0.38
CA LEU A 546 12.70 1.47 -1.16
C LEU A 546 13.31 2.28 -2.32
N ARG A 547 13.12 3.60 -2.33
CA ARG A 547 13.70 4.47 -3.37
C ARG A 547 15.23 4.39 -3.34
N TYR A 548 15.85 4.54 -4.50
CA TYR A 548 17.28 4.29 -4.69
C TYR A 548 18.18 5.06 -3.71
N ASP A 549 17.82 6.32 -3.43
CA ASP A 549 18.62 7.23 -2.62
C ASP A 549 18.29 7.18 -1.12
N THR A 550 17.29 6.39 -0.70
CA THR A 550 16.88 6.27 0.71
C THR A 550 17.87 5.41 1.51
N ASP A 551 18.59 6.02 2.45
CA ASP A 551 19.55 5.31 3.30
C ASP A 551 18.92 4.13 4.06
N LEU A 552 19.68 3.05 4.27
CA LEU A 552 19.16 1.79 4.84
C LEU A 552 18.39 2.00 6.15
N GLU A 553 18.90 2.87 7.04
CA GLU A 553 18.27 3.21 8.33
C GLU A 553 16.89 3.86 8.16
N HIS A 554 16.67 4.58 7.06
CA HIS A 554 15.41 5.26 6.75
C HIS A 554 14.47 4.42 5.88
N THR A 555 14.91 3.27 5.35
CA THR A 555 14.05 2.41 4.52
C THR A 555 12.96 1.70 5.30
N GLY A 556 13.11 1.57 6.63
CA GLY A 556 12.26 0.73 7.48
C GLY A 556 12.56 -0.77 7.41
N LEU A 557 13.54 -1.20 6.61
CA LEU A 557 13.86 -2.62 6.41
C LEU A 557 14.42 -3.33 7.65
N LEU A 558 14.92 -2.61 8.65
CA LEU A 558 15.46 -3.22 9.88
C LEU A 558 14.36 -3.50 10.93
N ALA A 559 13.09 -3.21 10.61
CA ALA A 559 11.97 -3.46 11.49
C ALA A 559 11.47 -4.93 11.42
N PRO A 560 10.78 -5.41 12.45
CA PRO A 560 10.01 -6.66 12.38
C PRO A 560 8.91 -6.61 11.31
N PRO A 561 8.55 -7.73 10.68
CA PRO A 561 7.47 -7.77 9.69
C PRO A 561 6.09 -7.53 10.34
N THR A 562 5.22 -6.80 9.65
CA THR A 562 3.82 -6.54 10.06
C THR A 562 2.80 -7.42 9.31
N LEU A 563 3.24 -8.14 8.28
CA LEU A 563 2.40 -8.93 7.37
C LEU A 563 2.79 -10.42 7.40
N GLY A 564 2.91 -10.97 8.59
CA GLY A 564 3.39 -12.34 8.81
C GLY A 564 4.90 -12.50 8.62
N ASP A 565 5.45 -13.54 9.24
CA ASP A 565 6.89 -13.82 9.31
C ASP A 565 7.33 -15.01 8.45
N LEU A 566 6.42 -15.58 7.64
CA LEU A 566 6.67 -16.77 6.82
C LEU A 566 7.23 -17.96 7.64
N GLY A 567 6.85 -18.05 8.92
CA GLY A 567 7.33 -19.06 9.87
C GLY A 567 8.75 -18.83 10.39
N VAL A 568 9.32 -17.64 10.21
CA VAL A 568 10.66 -17.28 10.71
C VAL A 568 10.55 -16.69 12.11
N ILE A 569 11.10 -17.40 13.09
CA ILE A 569 11.17 -16.93 14.47
C ILE A 569 12.07 -15.69 14.55
N SER A 570 11.58 -14.62 15.18
CA SER A 570 12.29 -13.34 15.35
C SER A 570 12.71 -12.69 14.02
N ALA A 571 11.90 -12.86 12.98
CA ALA A 571 12.18 -12.29 11.67
C ALA A 571 12.31 -10.77 11.70
N GLN A 572 13.20 -10.25 10.85
CA GLN A 572 13.19 -8.85 10.41
C GLN A 572 12.85 -8.78 8.93
N LEU A 573 12.33 -7.64 8.47
CA LEU A 573 12.13 -7.39 7.04
C LEU A 573 13.45 -7.58 6.26
N LEU A 574 14.55 -7.15 6.86
CA LEU A 574 15.93 -7.43 6.47
C LEU A 574 16.76 -7.69 7.73
N THR A 575 17.40 -8.86 7.80
CA THR A 575 18.37 -9.20 8.85
C THR A 575 19.79 -9.05 8.27
N PRO A 576 20.60 -8.08 8.71
CA PRO A 576 21.97 -7.92 8.23
C PRO A 576 22.77 -9.21 8.28
N GLY A 577 23.41 -9.57 7.15
CA GLY A 577 24.25 -10.76 7.00
C GLY A 577 23.54 -12.10 6.96
N ALA A 578 22.22 -12.14 7.11
CA ALA A 578 21.42 -13.37 7.10
C ALA A 578 20.26 -13.26 6.11
N PRO A 579 20.50 -13.45 4.79
CA PRO A 579 19.45 -13.42 3.77
C PRO A 579 18.27 -14.36 4.11
N GLN A 580 18.56 -15.55 4.62
CA GLN A 580 17.56 -16.57 4.99
C GLN A 580 16.62 -16.15 6.14
N LEU A 581 17.01 -15.17 6.95
CA LEU A 581 16.18 -14.60 8.03
C LEU A 581 15.48 -13.29 7.60
N SER A 582 15.70 -12.84 6.37
CA SER A 582 15.16 -11.59 5.84
C SER A 582 13.85 -11.83 5.09
N ILE A 583 12.74 -11.28 5.59
CA ILE A 583 11.42 -11.48 4.95
C ILE A 583 11.37 -10.92 3.53
N LEU A 584 11.97 -9.75 3.27
CA LEU A 584 12.04 -9.17 1.92
C LEU A 584 12.66 -10.17 0.92
N TYR A 585 13.78 -10.78 1.29
CA TYR A 585 14.48 -11.74 0.45
C TYR A 585 13.64 -13.00 0.21
N ARG A 586 12.99 -13.50 1.25
CA ARG A 586 12.10 -14.67 1.15
C ARG A 586 10.88 -14.43 0.27
N ARG A 587 10.30 -13.23 0.30
CA ARG A 587 9.17 -12.87 -0.58
C ARG A 587 9.58 -12.77 -2.04
N ILE A 588 10.82 -12.36 -2.33
CA ILE A 588 11.37 -12.32 -3.69
C ILE A 588 11.69 -13.74 -4.21
N LEU A 589 11.94 -14.69 -3.30
CA LEU A 589 12.09 -16.12 -3.61
C LEU A 589 10.75 -16.86 -3.77
N ASP A 590 9.63 -16.26 -3.35
CA ASP A 590 8.32 -16.89 -3.36
C ASP A 590 7.63 -16.71 -4.73
N THR A 591 6.78 -17.66 -5.10
CA THR A 591 5.91 -17.61 -6.28
C THR A 591 4.42 -17.75 -5.91
N GLY A 592 4.11 -17.99 -4.64
CA GLY A 592 2.76 -18.04 -4.08
C GLY A 592 2.16 -16.66 -3.81
N SER A 593 1.13 -16.61 -2.96
CA SER A 593 0.37 -15.38 -2.66
C SER A 593 1.15 -14.32 -1.89
N GLN A 594 2.23 -14.70 -1.19
CA GLN A 594 3.06 -13.79 -0.38
C GLN A 594 4.28 -13.23 -1.14
N ARG A 595 4.37 -13.47 -2.45
CA ARG A 595 5.50 -13.06 -3.28
C ARG A 595 5.61 -11.54 -3.46
N MET A 596 6.83 -11.08 -3.72
CA MET A 596 7.10 -9.70 -4.12
C MET A 596 8.04 -9.66 -5.34
N PRO A 597 7.67 -8.96 -6.42
CA PRO A 597 6.40 -8.24 -6.64
C PRO A 597 5.17 -9.17 -6.80
N PRO A 598 3.96 -8.74 -6.40
CA PRO A 598 2.75 -9.58 -6.52
C PRO A 598 2.25 -9.71 -7.97
N LEU A 599 2.54 -8.73 -8.82
CA LEU A 599 2.08 -8.67 -10.21
C LEU A 599 3.17 -9.10 -11.19
N ALA A 600 2.75 -9.74 -12.30
CA ALA A 600 3.60 -10.14 -13.42
C ALA A 600 4.87 -10.92 -13.02
N THR A 601 4.77 -11.68 -11.92
CA THR A 601 5.87 -12.48 -11.35
C THR A 601 5.34 -13.87 -11.05
N ALA A 602 5.66 -14.85 -11.89
CA ALA A 602 5.32 -16.26 -11.72
C ALA A 602 6.58 -17.14 -11.58
N VAL A 603 7.77 -16.60 -11.85
CA VAL A 603 9.04 -17.28 -11.64
C VAL A 603 10.01 -16.41 -10.85
N VAL A 604 10.95 -17.06 -10.18
CA VAL A 604 11.96 -16.40 -9.35
C VAL A 604 12.98 -15.66 -10.22
N ASP A 605 13.22 -14.37 -9.92
CA ASP A 605 14.31 -13.58 -10.50
C ASP A 605 15.65 -13.98 -9.86
N THR A 606 16.30 -14.99 -10.44
CA THR A 606 17.55 -15.56 -9.89
C THR A 606 18.70 -14.55 -9.82
N GLN A 607 18.73 -13.57 -10.73
CA GLN A 607 19.72 -12.50 -10.72
C GLN A 607 19.47 -11.56 -9.54
N ALA A 608 18.23 -11.12 -9.34
CA ALA A 608 17.87 -10.27 -8.21
C ALA A 608 18.13 -10.95 -6.88
N VAL A 609 17.73 -12.22 -6.75
CA VAL A 609 18.01 -13.05 -5.57
C VAL A 609 19.50 -13.07 -5.27
N THR A 610 20.34 -13.33 -6.28
CA THR A 610 21.81 -13.36 -6.10
C THR A 610 22.35 -12.02 -5.63
N ILE A 611 21.90 -10.91 -6.24
CA ILE A 611 22.34 -9.55 -5.89
C ILE A 611 21.89 -9.18 -4.48
N LEU A 612 20.64 -9.50 -4.10
CA LEU A 612 20.09 -9.17 -2.79
C LEU A 612 20.73 -10.01 -1.68
N ALA A 613 20.95 -11.31 -1.92
CA ALA A 613 21.70 -12.16 -0.99
C ALA A 613 23.10 -11.59 -0.74
N GLY A 614 23.84 -11.30 -1.82
CA GLY A 614 25.19 -10.73 -1.72
C GLY A 614 25.23 -9.35 -1.05
N TRP A 615 24.20 -8.51 -1.24
CA TRP A 615 24.08 -7.25 -0.51
C TRP A 615 23.83 -7.49 0.98
N ILE A 616 22.85 -8.34 1.33
CA ILE A 616 22.50 -8.62 2.73
C ILE A 616 23.69 -9.23 3.47
N GLU A 617 24.40 -10.20 2.88
CA GLU A 617 25.61 -10.83 3.43
C GLU A 617 26.71 -9.81 3.76
N GLN A 618 26.82 -8.73 2.97
CA GLN A 618 27.81 -7.68 3.19
C GLN A 618 27.43 -6.69 4.30
N LEU A 619 26.18 -6.65 4.75
CA LEU A 619 25.75 -5.71 5.80
C LEU A 619 26.34 -6.01 7.19
N LEU A 620 26.84 -7.23 7.44
CA LEU A 620 27.60 -7.55 8.67
C LEU A 620 29.10 -7.22 8.57
N ARG A 621 29.61 -6.81 7.40
CA ARG A 621 31.04 -6.50 7.25
C ARG A 621 31.32 -5.06 7.71
N THR A 622 31.36 -4.85 9.01
CA THR A 622 32.05 -3.72 9.65
C THR A 622 32.95 -4.23 10.78
N THR A 623 34.23 -3.85 10.72
CA THR A 623 35.22 -3.93 11.80
C THR A 623 34.59 -3.53 13.14
N SER A 624 34.55 -4.45 14.12
CA SER A 624 34.26 -4.08 15.50
C SER A 624 35.55 -3.61 16.17
N VAL A 625 35.47 -2.49 16.88
CA VAL A 625 36.34 -2.25 18.03
C VAL A 625 35.41 -2.25 19.24
N ASP A 626 35.54 -3.30 20.05
CA ASP A 626 34.96 -3.30 21.39
C ASP A 626 35.80 -2.35 22.25
N THR A 627 35.26 -1.19 22.58
CA THR A 627 35.74 -0.46 23.76
C THR A 627 35.06 -1.09 24.96
N GLU A 628 35.72 -2.07 25.59
CA GLU A 628 35.45 -2.33 27.00
C GLU A 628 35.74 -1.04 27.78
N ASP A 629 34.77 -0.61 28.57
CA ASP A 629 34.84 0.57 29.43
C ASP A 629 36.08 0.54 30.34
N MET A 630 37.15 1.19 29.90
CA MET A 630 38.31 1.55 30.71
C MET A 630 38.70 2.99 30.35
N ALA A 631 37.84 3.94 30.70
CA ALA A 631 38.21 5.34 30.76
C ALA A 631 39.26 5.55 31.85
N SER A 632 40.53 5.26 31.55
CA SER A 632 41.64 5.86 32.27
C SER A 632 41.93 7.19 31.58
N PRO A 633 41.82 8.35 32.26
CA PRO A 633 42.10 9.66 31.66
C PRO A 633 43.57 9.84 31.22
N SER A 634 44.42 8.82 31.46
CA SER A 634 45.82 8.79 31.07
C SER A 634 46.10 8.34 29.63
N PHE A 635 45.16 7.67 28.96
CA PHE A 635 45.39 7.01 27.66
C PHE A 635 44.19 7.15 26.72
N HIS A 636 44.45 7.56 25.47
CA HIS A 636 43.45 7.60 24.40
C HIS A 636 44.00 6.89 23.16
N LEU A 637 43.26 5.93 22.61
CA LEU A 637 43.60 5.26 21.36
C LEU A 637 42.65 5.77 20.28
N ASP A 638 43.19 6.38 19.24
CA ASP A 638 42.39 6.75 18.07
C ASP A 638 42.09 5.45 17.30
N LEU A 639 40.80 5.17 17.10
CA LEU A 639 40.35 4.00 16.34
C LEU A 639 40.97 4.02 14.95
N PRO A 640 41.90 3.10 14.62
CA PRO A 640 42.42 3.04 13.27
C PRO A 640 41.34 2.44 12.38
N PHE A 641 40.81 3.22 11.43
CA PHE A 641 39.97 2.69 10.36
C PHE A 641 40.87 2.11 9.27
N PRO A 642 40.92 0.77 9.08
CA PRO A 642 41.59 0.22 7.91
C PRO A 642 40.82 0.62 6.66
N SER A 643 41.50 1.31 5.75
CA SER A 643 41.01 1.47 4.38
C SER A 643 41.31 0.17 3.62
N PRO A 644 40.33 -0.45 2.94
CA PRO A 644 40.57 -1.62 2.09
C PRO A 644 41.53 -1.37 0.93
N ALA A 645 41.89 -0.10 0.66
CA ALA A 645 42.79 0.32 -0.40
C ALA A 645 44.28 0.35 0.01
N ASN A 646 44.60 0.25 1.30
CA ASN A 646 46.00 0.34 1.81
C ASN A 646 46.35 -0.88 2.66
N GLY A 647 47.39 -1.63 2.24
CA GLY A 647 47.93 -2.78 2.98
C GLY A 647 48.75 -2.42 4.23
N GLN A 648 48.54 -1.23 4.80
CA GLN A 648 49.21 -0.74 6.02
C GLN A 648 48.21 0.07 6.85
N ILE A 649 48.30 -0.07 8.18
CA ILE A 649 47.43 0.62 9.14
C ILE A 649 48.30 1.53 10.01
N THR A 650 47.88 2.79 10.18
CA THR A 650 48.51 3.69 11.16
C THR A 650 47.65 3.76 12.41
N ILE A 651 48.17 3.23 13.52
CA ILE A 651 47.55 3.25 14.83
C ILE A 651 48.06 4.49 15.56
N SER A 652 47.15 5.39 15.94
CA SER A 652 47.50 6.62 16.68
C SER A 652 46.98 6.53 18.11
N PHE A 653 47.79 6.94 19.08
CA PHE A 653 47.37 7.00 20.48
C PHE A 653 48.03 8.17 21.21
N HIS A 654 47.42 8.62 22.31
CA HIS A 654 47.87 9.74 23.11
C HIS A 654 48.01 9.33 24.59
N LEU A 655 49.13 9.70 25.19
CA LEU A 655 49.41 9.56 26.62
C LEU A 655 49.37 10.93 27.29
N SER A 656 48.54 11.12 28.32
CA SER A 656 48.53 12.39 29.07
C SER A 656 49.59 12.45 30.18
N MET A 657 50.23 11.32 30.51
CA MET A 657 51.40 11.23 31.40
C MET A 657 52.38 10.14 30.92
N ALA A 658 53.63 10.19 31.37
CA ALA A 658 54.62 9.16 31.07
C ALA A 658 54.29 7.83 31.75
N GLY A 659 54.48 6.71 31.06
CA GLY A 659 54.26 5.37 31.63
C GLY A 659 54.49 4.22 30.64
N PRO A 660 54.38 2.98 31.11
CA PRO A 660 54.55 1.79 30.28
C PRO A 660 53.38 1.64 29.31
N VAL A 661 53.70 1.44 28.03
CA VAL A 661 52.70 1.18 26.99
C VAL A 661 52.96 -0.16 26.34
N ARG A 662 51.90 -0.95 26.24
CA ARG A 662 51.90 -2.21 25.50
C ARG A 662 50.77 -2.21 24.48
N LEU A 663 51.10 -2.45 23.22
CA LEU A 663 50.16 -2.58 22.11
C LEU A 663 50.32 -3.97 21.49
N GLU A 664 49.32 -4.82 21.67
CA GLU A 664 49.30 -6.20 21.17
C GLU A 664 48.20 -6.37 20.13
N LEU A 665 48.49 -7.12 19.08
CA LEU A 665 47.53 -7.51 18.05
C LEU A 665 47.01 -8.91 18.35
N PHE A 666 45.70 -9.09 18.27
CA PHE A 666 45.04 -10.37 18.35
C PHE A 666 44.21 -10.61 17.08
N ASP A 667 44.04 -11.87 16.70
CA ASP A 667 43.13 -12.24 15.62
C ASP A 667 41.68 -12.32 16.13
N VAL A 668 40.76 -12.57 15.19
CA VAL A 668 39.31 -12.59 15.45
C VAL A 668 38.86 -13.72 16.38
N VAL A 669 39.73 -14.69 16.70
CA VAL A 669 39.46 -15.76 17.66
C VAL A 669 40.20 -15.55 18.99
N GLY A 670 40.83 -14.37 19.17
CA GLY A 670 41.49 -13.97 20.41
C GLY A 670 42.91 -14.50 20.57
N GLN A 671 43.53 -15.07 19.52
CA GLN A 671 44.93 -15.49 19.57
C GLN A 671 45.86 -14.30 19.27
N ARG A 672 46.91 -14.11 20.08
CA ARG A 672 47.87 -13.02 19.89
C ARG A 672 48.67 -13.24 18.60
N VAL A 673 48.58 -12.28 17.69
CA VAL A 673 49.26 -12.24 16.38
C VAL A 673 50.63 -11.57 16.51
N ASP A 674 50.72 -10.42 17.19
CA ASP A 674 51.98 -9.66 17.32
C ASP A 674 51.98 -8.72 18.54
N VAL A 675 53.15 -8.16 18.88
CA VAL A 675 53.33 -7.11 19.89
C VAL A 675 54.04 -5.93 19.23
N LEU A 676 53.27 -4.91 18.87
CA LEU A 676 53.76 -3.74 18.13
C LEU A 676 54.55 -2.77 19.00
N LEU A 677 54.26 -2.72 20.30
CA LEU A 677 54.93 -1.86 21.27
C LEU A 677 54.88 -2.50 22.65
N ALA A 678 55.97 -2.43 23.41
CA ALA A 678 56.03 -2.87 24.81
C ALA A 678 57.18 -2.14 25.54
N GLU A 679 57.03 -0.84 25.79
CA GLU A 679 58.07 -0.02 26.44
C GLU A 679 57.49 1.22 27.13
N ASP A 680 58.29 1.88 27.97
CA ASP A 680 57.92 3.14 28.61
C ASP A 680 57.96 4.31 27.61
N ARG A 681 56.90 5.12 27.61
CA ARG A 681 56.75 6.29 26.75
C ARG A 681 56.43 7.54 27.56
N PRO A 682 57.02 8.72 27.23
CA PRO A 682 56.64 9.98 27.87
C PRO A 682 55.21 10.41 27.49
N ALA A 683 54.69 11.48 28.11
CA ALA A 683 53.40 12.05 27.69
C ALA A 683 53.51 12.60 26.25
N GLY A 684 52.49 12.37 25.42
CA GLY A 684 52.45 12.85 24.04
C GLY A 684 51.60 12.00 23.10
N ALA A 685 51.52 12.44 21.84
CA ALA A 685 50.85 11.72 20.75
C ALA A 685 51.85 10.83 20.00
N TYR A 686 51.43 9.60 19.69
CA TYR A 686 52.23 8.57 19.05
C TYR A 686 51.50 7.99 17.84
N ARG A 687 52.27 7.55 16.85
CA ARG A 687 51.77 6.85 15.67
C ARG A 687 52.64 5.65 15.36
N ILE A 688 52.03 4.47 15.25
CA ILE A 688 52.68 3.22 14.89
C ILE A 688 52.09 2.75 13.56
N ARG A 689 52.95 2.34 12.63
CA ARG A 689 52.52 1.73 11.37
C ARG A 689 52.67 0.22 11.48
N TRP A 690 51.61 -0.50 11.17
CA TRP A 690 51.59 -1.94 11.01
C TRP A 690 51.38 -2.27 9.53
#